data_AF-A0A4Q4N8E4-F1
#
_entry.id   AF-A0A4Q4N8E4-F1
#
_cell.length_a   1.000
_cell.length_b   1.000
_cell.length_c   1.000
_cell.angle_alpha   90.00
_cell.angle_beta   90.00
_cell.angle_gamma   90.00
#
_symmetry.space_group_name_H-M   'P 1'
#
loop_
_entity.id
_entity.type
_entity.pdbx_description
1 polymer ?
#
loop_
_entity_poly.entity_id
_entity_poly.type
_entity_poly.pdbx_seq_one_letter_code
_entity_poly.pdbx_strand_id
1 'polypeptide(L)'
;MRSYHIFRSWALETLTVALAIVLIASISGVLAFYNGKPVPNWGDNLNLNALLALLSTILRALLVIIVAQIISQRKWDWYSVKEPRPLADLQQFDYGSRGAYGAMLLVPTVLSKDHITLTAALVLLTSFLVGPCVQQASGIAPCSLPSSNISASLPFAHWVPGGGIDFPETSIPQPEIIAAIISSVVSPNGIENQVNMTCPTGNCTFGDLISGRSQDKTFNDDNRTAHSTVGMCNICTDVASLVTQAETPTSDIPWLKSLTLPNGFNFSIDSPKSSVAMMRPTPDLIWMQHLLTDSAREASRWAYVNATLVTSVSTPITASVCSLYPCMRTYTSIIKDNQLHEEQTQSEIMRIDSASRSVYLDENKTAHFNFEGNLEIFNAHSNNESGYASIKAPCRVGERTFHMEGQLPEDIKTTNLSLLDFGKGKTTSFNVTWPNQCIYRQDAKFVKAIATVMNGDIFDGYCDEFRICMKNEVSHGENYDSYMSNVGVGSILRSLASNETTHKTVTKIFDSIANAMTNRFRFQYGSTAPAGTTAEPSVSDLVQGKAWETKVCVSMRTEWLLLPIGLTFVTFILSMWTIITNWQHRHSIPIWKESILPLLFYGQDIAPRDAKALPIQPSDKDTGGDQVEGLMEASTMAAASRKIMVSFRFDGEKTHDTDDQVMSSTVSLLDQDSTPLRRQDSRVSSMVEF
;
A
#
# COMPACT_ATOMS: atom_id res chain seq x y z
N MET A 1 67.45 -16.12 14.81
CA MET A 1 65.99 -16.35 15.01
C MET A 1 65.31 -16.33 13.66
N ARG A 2 64.78 -17.46 13.19
CA ARG A 2 64.12 -17.56 11.87
C ARG A 2 62.72 -16.99 11.98
N SER A 3 62.39 -15.94 11.22
CA SER A 3 61.06 -15.31 11.23
C SER A 3 60.03 -16.28 10.64
N TYR A 4 59.22 -16.90 11.49
CA TYR A 4 58.10 -17.73 11.05
C TYR A 4 56.98 -16.82 10.50
N HIS A 5 56.83 -16.77 9.17
CA HIS A 5 55.77 -16.02 8.52
C HIS A 5 54.46 -16.82 8.49
N ILE A 6 53.83 -16.99 9.66
CA ILE A 6 52.54 -17.70 9.84
C ILE A 6 51.44 -17.07 8.96
N PHE A 7 51.48 -15.76 8.76
CA PHE A 7 50.56 -15.05 7.87
C PHE A 7 50.72 -15.47 6.40
N ARG A 8 51.93 -15.85 5.96
CA ARG A 8 52.15 -16.32 4.59
C ARG A 8 51.65 -17.75 4.40
N SER A 9 51.74 -18.60 5.42
CA SER A 9 51.22 -19.97 5.34
C SER A 9 49.69 -20.01 5.32
N TRP A 10 48.99 -19.06 5.95
CA TRP A 10 47.52 -18.97 5.99
C TRP A 10 46.93 -17.89 5.07
N ALA A 11 47.74 -17.30 4.18
CA ALA A 11 47.35 -16.16 3.36
C ALA A 11 46.19 -16.49 2.41
N LEU A 12 46.25 -17.66 1.75
CA LEU A 12 45.21 -18.10 0.83
C LEU A 12 43.89 -18.32 1.55
N GLU A 13 43.90 -19.02 2.69
CA GLU A 13 42.69 -19.27 3.47
C GLU A 13 42.08 -17.97 4.01
N THR A 14 42.92 -17.03 4.44
CA THR A 14 42.45 -15.71 4.89
C THR A 14 41.77 -14.95 3.75
N LEU A 15 42.31 -15.03 2.53
CA LEU A 15 41.69 -14.44 1.34
C LEU A 15 40.39 -15.16 0.94
N THR A 16 40.35 -16.49 1.04
CA THR A 16 39.14 -17.30 0.79
C THR A 16 38.02 -16.95 1.78
N VAL A 17 38.34 -16.78 3.06
CA VAL A 17 37.38 -16.36 4.10
C VAL A 17 36.87 -14.95 3.81
N ALA A 18 37.76 -14.02 3.48
CA ALA A 18 37.36 -12.65 3.14
C ALA A 18 36.41 -12.62 1.93
N LEU A 19 36.71 -13.41 0.87
CA LEU A 19 35.84 -13.53 -0.30
C LEU A 19 34.49 -14.14 0.05
N ALA A 20 34.44 -15.16 0.92
CA ALA A 20 33.19 -15.74 1.39
C ALA A 20 32.31 -14.71 2.14
N ILE A 21 32.91 -13.86 2.97
CA ILE A 21 32.21 -12.77 3.67
C ILE A 21 31.65 -11.75 2.67
N VAL A 22 32.44 -11.36 1.67
CA VAL A 22 31.99 -10.44 0.62
C VAL A 22 30.83 -11.04 -0.19
N LEU A 23 30.87 -12.33 -0.49
CA LEU A 23 29.80 -13.01 -1.23
C LEU A 23 28.49 -13.08 -0.45
N ILE A 24 28.51 -13.43 0.84
CA ILE A 24 27.28 -13.46 1.64
C ILE A 24 26.70 -12.04 1.86
N ALA A 25 27.57 -11.03 2.01
CA ALA A 25 27.15 -9.63 2.05
C ALA A 25 26.52 -9.20 0.71
N SER A 26 27.09 -9.63 -0.42
CA SER A 26 26.56 -9.34 -1.76
C SER A 26 25.20 -9.99 -2.00
N ILE A 27 25.04 -11.26 -1.63
CA ILE A 27 23.74 -11.98 -1.71
C ILE A 27 22.68 -11.24 -0.88
N SER A 28 23.01 -10.87 0.36
CA SER A 28 22.12 -10.14 1.25
C SER A 28 21.76 -8.76 0.69
N GLY A 29 22.74 -8.04 0.15
CA GLY A 29 22.56 -6.71 -0.43
C GLY A 29 21.69 -6.72 -1.70
N VAL A 30 21.86 -7.70 -2.58
CA VAL A 30 21.02 -7.88 -3.77
C VAL A 30 19.57 -8.14 -3.37
N LEU A 31 19.34 -9.07 -2.43
CA LEU A 31 17.99 -9.37 -1.93
C LEU A 31 17.34 -8.16 -1.25
N ALA A 32 18.09 -7.43 -0.43
CA ALA A 32 17.61 -6.21 0.22
C ALA A 32 17.29 -5.10 -0.80
N PHE A 33 18.09 -4.96 -1.86
CA PHE A 33 17.88 -3.95 -2.90
C PHE A 33 16.63 -4.22 -3.74
N TYR A 34 16.35 -5.49 -4.05
CA TYR A 34 15.17 -5.91 -4.83
C TYR A 34 13.92 -6.15 -3.97
N ASN A 35 14.03 -6.11 -2.64
CA ASN A 35 12.88 -6.28 -1.77
C ASN A 35 11.79 -5.22 -2.04
N GLY A 36 10.56 -5.67 -2.32
CA GLY A 36 9.43 -4.81 -2.67
C GLY A 36 9.50 -4.19 -4.08
N LYS A 37 10.44 -4.61 -4.92
CA LYS A 37 10.53 -4.18 -6.32
C LYS A 37 10.02 -5.28 -7.26
N PRO A 38 9.50 -4.91 -8.45
CA PRO A 38 9.10 -5.89 -9.45
C PRO A 38 10.30 -6.78 -9.81
N VAL A 39 10.03 -8.06 -10.09
CA VAL A 39 11.07 -9.01 -10.49
C VAL A 39 11.83 -8.42 -11.68
N PRO A 40 13.16 -8.23 -11.57
CA PRO A 40 13.92 -7.63 -12.65
C PRO A 40 13.90 -8.55 -13.88
N ASN A 41 13.57 -7.96 -15.03
CA ASN A 41 13.65 -8.65 -16.32
C ASN A 41 15.00 -8.31 -16.97
N TRP A 42 16.00 -9.18 -16.78
CA TRP A 42 17.33 -9.03 -17.40
C TRP A 42 17.43 -9.71 -18.78
N GLY A 43 16.28 -9.99 -19.43
CA GLY A 43 16.21 -10.74 -20.69
C GLY A 43 16.24 -12.26 -20.49
N ASP A 44 16.40 -13.00 -21.58
CA ASP A 44 16.15 -14.46 -21.60
C ASP A 44 17.26 -15.30 -20.95
N ASN A 45 18.46 -14.75 -20.75
CA ASN A 45 19.64 -15.56 -20.39
C ASN A 45 19.97 -15.60 -18.89
N LEU A 46 19.52 -14.63 -18.09
CA LEU A 46 19.87 -14.56 -16.66
C LEU A 46 18.71 -14.00 -15.86
N ASN A 47 18.25 -14.73 -14.84
CA ASN A 47 17.22 -14.26 -13.91
C ASN A 47 17.80 -14.17 -12.49
N LEU A 48 17.08 -13.49 -11.59
CA LEU A 48 17.52 -13.26 -10.21
C LEU A 48 17.86 -14.58 -9.48
N ASN A 49 17.03 -15.62 -9.68
CA ASN A 49 17.24 -16.92 -9.06
C ASN A 49 18.52 -17.62 -9.56
N ALA A 50 18.84 -17.50 -10.85
CA ALA A 50 20.06 -18.05 -11.44
C ALA A 50 21.31 -17.36 -10.86
N LEU A 51 21.28 -16.04 -10.70
CA LEU A 51 22.35 -15.29 -10.06
C LEU A 51 22.57 -15.75 -8.62
N LEU A 52 21.49 -15.89 -7.84
CA LEU A 52 21.54 -16.34 -6.46
C LEU A 52 22.03 -17.80 -6.33
N ALA A 53 21.63 -18.68 -7.25
CA ALA A 53 22.11 -20.06 -7.32
C ALA A 53 23.63 -20.12 -7.61
N LEU A 54 24.13 -19.28 -8.52
CA LEU A 54 25.56 -19.19 -8.82
C LEU A 54 26.36 -18.69 -7.61
N LEU A 55 25.95 -17.55 -7.03
CA LEU A 55 26.66 -16.94 -5.89
C LEU A 55 26.67 -17.86 -4.66
N SER A 56 25.56 -18.54 -4.37
CA SER A 56 25.46 -19.49 -3.26
C SER A 56 26.31 -20.75 -3.47
N THR A 57 26.42 -21.22 -4.72
CA THR A 57 27.30 -22.36 -5.07
C THR A 57 28.77 -22.00 -4.87
N ILE A 58 29.18 -20.81 -5.30
CA ILE A 58 30.55 -20.30 -5.10
C ILE A 58 30.82 -20.14 -3.59
N LEU A 59 29.89 -19.52 -2.85
CA LEU A 59 30.02 -19.36 -1.40
C LEU A 59 30.24 -20.70 -0.70
N ARG A 60 29.43 -21.71 -1.04
CA ARG A 60 29.56 -23.06 -0.49
C ARG A 60 30.93 -23.67 -0.80
N ALA A 61 31.42 -23.56 -2.03
CA ALA A 61 32.72 -24.09 -2.42
C ALA A 61 33.86 -23.47 -1.58
N LEU A 62 33.84 -22.15 -1.38
CA LEU A 62 34.83 -21.45 -0.56
C LEU A 62 34.79 -21.92 0.90
N LEU A 63 33.60 -22.08 1.48
CA LEU A 63 33.44 -22.61 2.84
C LEU A 63 34.04 -24.02 2.98
N VAL A 64 33.77 -24.90 2.01
CA VAL A 64 34.32 -26.27 2.01
C VAL A 64 35.84 -26.25 1.94
N ILE A 65 36.44 -25.41 1.08
CA ILE A 65 37.91 -25.27 0.97
C ILE A 65 38.52 -24.88 2.33
N ILE A 66 37.95 -23.88 3.02
CA ILE A 66 38.47 -23.40 4.31
C ILE A 66 38.39 -24.51 5.36
N VAL A 67 37.23 -25.17 5.44
CA VAL A 67 36.98 -26.19 6.47
C VAL A 67 37.83 -27.45 6.24
N ALA A 68 38.04 -27.85 4.99
CA ALA A 68 38.96 -28.94 4.65
C ALA A 68 40.38 -28.67 5.20
N GLN A 69 40.91 -27.46 5.01
CA GLN A 69 42.22 -27.08 5.54
C GLN A 69 42.27 -27.07 7.08
N ILE A 70 41.18 -26.66 7.73
CA ILE A 70 41.07 -26.70 9.20
C ILE A 70 41.13 -28.15 9.70
N ILE A 71 40.33 -29.06 9.13
CA ILE A 71 40.33 -30.48 9.52
C ILE A 71 41.72 -31.09 9.29
N SER A 72 42.33 -30.78 8.15
CA SER A 72 43.68 -31.25 7.79
C SER A 72 44.76 -30.78 8.77
N GLN A 73 44.66 -29.55 9.28
CA GLN A 73 45.58 -29.06 10.32
C GLN A 73 45.28 -29.70 11.68
N ARG A 74 44.00 -29.83 12.06
CA ARG A 74 43.57 -30.44 13.33
C ARG A 74 44.01 -31.91 13.47
N LYS A 75 44.19 -32.60 12.35
CA LYS A 75 44.82 -33.94 12.29
C LYS A 75 46.16 -33.98 13.03
N TRP A 76 47.01 -32.97 12.87
CA TRP A 76 48.33 -32.93 13.52
C TRP A 76 48.21 -32.56 15.00
N ASP A 77 47.30 -31.64 15.33
CA ASP A 77 47.01 -31.29 16.72
C ASP A 77 46.49 -32.50 17.51
N TRP A 78 45.65 -33.34 16.90
CA TRP A 78 45.08 -34.55 17.50
C TRP A 78 46.14 -35.48 18.07
N TYR A 79 47.27 -35.63 17.37
CA TYR A 79 48.36 -36.49 17.80
C TYR A 79 49.48 -35.77 18.55
N SER A 80 49.45 -34.43 18.62
CA SER A 80 50.41 -33.64 19.41
C SER A 80 50.18 -33.76 20.93
N VAL A 81 49.03 -34.31 21.34
CA VAL A 81 48.65 -34.51 22.75
C VAL A 81 49.41 -35.71 23.34
N LYS A 82 49.71 -35.67 24.64
CA LYS A 82 50.48 -36.71 25.37
C LYS A 82 49.84 -38.11 25.35
N GLU A 83 48.55 -38.23 25.05
CA GLU A 83 47.86 -39.53 25.00
C GLU A 83 48.02 -40.20 23.62
N PRO A 84 48.47 -41.46 23.56
CA PRO A 84 48.51 -42.21 22.31
C PRO A 84 47.12 -42.40 21.70
N ARG A 85 47.00 -42.22 20.37
CA ARG A 85 45.74 -42.41 19.61
C ARG A 85 45.92 -43.46 18.51
N PRO A 86 44.85 -44.17 18.10
CA PRO A 86 44.95 -45.16 17.03
C PRO A 86 45.44 -44.54 15.71
N LEU A 87 46.28 -45.24 14.96
CA LEU A 87 46.76 -44.78 13.64
C LEU A 87 45.64 -44.69 12.60
N ALA A 88 44.58 -45.49 12.76
CA ALA A 88 43.38 -45.42 11.93
C ALA A 88 42.72 -44.03 11.94
N ASP A 89 42.84 -43.26 13.03
CA ASP A 89 42.25 -41.91 13.12
C ASP A 89 42.88 -40.97 12.08
N LEU A 90 44.16 -41.13 11.75
CA LEU A 90 44.88 -40.34 10.74
C LEU A 90 44.19 -40.44 9.37
N GLN A 91 43.80 -41.65 8.99
CA GLN A 91 43.06 -41.91 7.75
C GLN A 91 41.63 -41.36 7.82
N GLN A 92 40.99 -41.41 8.98
CA GLN A 92 39.65 -40.83 9.17
C GLN A 92 39.66 -39.30 9.05
N PHE A 93 40.66 -38.61 9.60
CA PHE A 93 40.83 -37.17 9.45
C PHE A 93 41.10 -36.80 7.98
N ASP A 94 41.97 -37.56 7.30
CA ASP A 94 42.28 -37.32 5.89
C ASP A 94 41.05 -37.54 5.00
N TYR A 95 40.32 -38.64 5.21
CA TYR A 95 39.06 -38.92 4.52
C TYR A 95 38.00 -37.86 4.84
N GLY A 96 37.94 -37.40 6.10
CA GLY A 96 37.05 -36.36 6.60
C GLY A 96 37.24 -35.00 5.93
N SER A 97 38.48 -34.62 5.65
CA SER A 97 38.81 -33.36 4.98
C SER A 97 38.40 -33.33 3.49
N ARG A 98 38.28 -34.49 2.84
CA ARG A 98 38.06 -34.61 1.39
C ARG A 98 36.60 -34.59 0.94
N GLY A 99 35.65 -34.60 1.86
CA GLY A 99 34.24 -34.51 1.50
C GLY A 99 33.26 -34.88 2.61
N ALA A 100 31.98 -34.66 2.33
CA ALA A 100 30.91 -34.82 3.31
C ALA A 100 30.72 -36.24 3.82
N TYR A 101 30.86 -37.25 2.95
CA TYR A 101 30.76 -38.64 3.36
C TYR A 101 31.89 -39.03 4.32
N GLY A 102 33.12 -38.57 4.07
CA GLY A 102 34.20 -38.77 5.01
C GLY A 102 34.02 -38.01 6.31
N ALA A 103 33.52 -36.76 6.23
CA ALA A 103 33.23 -35.96 7.42
C ALA A 103 32.18 -36.64 8.31
N MET A 104 31.16 -37.29 7.71
CA MET A 104 30.15 -38.07 8.44
C MET A 104 30.77 -39.24 9.21
N LEU A 105 31.74 -39.95 8.61
CA LEU A 105 32.47 -41.03 9.28
C LEU A 105 33.43 -40.54 10.36
N LEU A 106 33.91 -39.28 10.28
CA LEU A 106 34.79 -38.67 11.27
C LEU A 106 34.05 -38.24 12.55
N VAL A 107 32.77 -37.87 12.46
CA VAL A 107 31.98 -37.34 13.59
C VAL A 107 32.03 -38.22 14.85
N PRO A 108 31.79 -39.55 14.80
CA PRO A 108 31.82 -40.40 16.00
C PRO A 108 33.17 -40.42 16.72
N THR A 109 34.26 -40.27 15.97
CA THR A 109 35.63 -40.29 16.51
C THR A 109 35.96 -39.02 17.28
N VAL A 110 35.46 -37.88 16.81
CA VAL A 110 35.77 -36.55 17.38
C VAL A 110 34.70 -36.03 18.35
N LEU A 111 33.50 -36.62 18.38
CA LEU A 111 32.31 -36.13 19.08
C LEU A 111 32.57 -35.63 20.52
N SER A 112 33.26 -36.45 21.32
CA SER A 112 33.54 -36.15 22.74
C SER A 112 34.96 -35.66 23.00
N LYS A 113 35.81 -35.59 21.98
CA LYS A 113 37.26 -35.41 22.14
C LYS A 113 37.80 -34.15 21.46
N ASP A 114 37.22 -33.72 20.34
CA ASP A 114 37.63 -32.51 19.63
C ASP A 114 36.42 -31.76 19.04
N HIS A 115 35.94 -30.75 19.80
CA HIS A 115 34.80 -29.93 19.41
C HIS A 115 35.08 -29.03 18.20
N ILE A 116 36.33 -28.69 17.90
CA ILE A 116 36.70 -27.86 16.75
C ILE A 116 36.55 -28.66 15.45
N THR A 117 37.05 -29.90 15.44
CA THR A 117 36.88 -30.79 14.28
C THR A 117 35.42 -31.22 14.11
N LEU A 118 34.69 -31.42 15.21
CA LEU A 118 33.26 -31.71 15.17
C LEU A 118 32.46 -30.56 14.52
N THR A 119 32.70 -29.32 14.94
CA THR A 119 32.02 -28.14 14.37
C THR A 119 32.40 -27.93 12.91
N ALA A 120 33.66 -28.12 12.54
CA ALA A 120 34.12 -28.14 11.15
C ALA A 120 33.38 -29.21 10.31
N ALA A 121 33.28 -30.44 10.80
CA ALA A 121 32.55 -31.52 10.12
C ALA A 121 31.05 -31.17 9.95
N LEU A 122 30.43 -30.57 10.97
CA LEU A 122 29.03 -30.13 10.91
C LEU A 122 28.82 -29.00 9.90
N VAL A 123 29.75 -28.04 9.80
CA VAL A 123 29.72 -26.99 8.76
C VAL A 123 29.79 -27.62 7.37
N LEU A 124 30.66 -28.60 7.13
CA LEU A 124 30.74 -29.30 5.84
C LEU A 124 29.41 -29.98 5.48
N LEU A 125 28.80 -30.69 6.42
CA LEU A 125 27.54 -31.39 6.20
C LEU A 125 26.38 -30.42 5.94
N THR A 126 26.26 -29.37 6.75
CA THR A 126 25.19 -28.37 6.63
C THR A 126 25.38 -27.41 5.45
N SER A 127 26.59 -27.31 4.89
CA SER A 127 26.89 -26.44 3.74
C SER A 127 26.03 -26.72 2.50
N PHE A 128 25.49 -27.94 2.34
CA PHE A 128 24.59 -28.27 1.24
C PHE A 128 23.30 -27.46 1.25
N LEU A 129 22.86 -27.00 2.43
CA LEU A 129 21.65 -26.20 2.59
C LEU A 129 21.83 -24.75 2.13
N VAL A 130 23.06 -24.27 1.92
CA VAL A 130 23.34 -22.88 1.49
C VAL A 130 22.58 -22.52 0.22
N GLY A 131 22.62 -23.37 -0.81
CA GLY A 131 21.91 -23.13 -2.07
C GLY A 131 20.39 -23.02 -1.89
N PRO A 132 19.72 -24.07 -1.37
CA PRO A 132 18.29 -24.04 -1.09
C PRO A 132 17.84 -22.88 -0.19
N CYS A 133 18.58 -22.59 0.88
CA CYS A 133 18.27 -21.49 1.79
C CYS A 133 18.35 -20.12 1.11
N VAL A 134 19.37 -19.89 0.28
CA VAL A 134 19.49 -18.62 -0.47
C VAL A 134 18.36 -18.47 -1.51
N GLN A 135 17.96 -19.56 -2.18
CA GLN A 135 16.82 -19.53 -3.12
C GLN A 135 15.49 -19.31 -2.40
N GLN A 136 15.28 -19.92 -1.23
CA GLN A 136 14.08 -19.73 -0.42
C GLN A 136 14.02 -18.33 0.22
N ALA A 137 15.17 -17.66 0.38
CA ALA A 137 15.23 -16.27 0.84
C ALA A 137 14.67 -15.28 -0.21
N SER A 138 14.68 -15.62 -1.51
CA SER A 138 13.98 -14.88 -2.57
C SER A 138 12.55 -15.40 -2.73
N GLY A 139 11.62 -14.88 -1.95
CA GLY A 139 10.19 -15.09 -2.13
C GLY A 139 9.61 -14.23 -3.25
N ILE A 140 8.40 -14.60 -3.68
CA ILE A 140 7.59 -13.81 -4.60
C ILE A 140 6.29 -13.43 -3.89
N ALA A 141 5.89 -12.16 -3.99
CA ALA A 141 4.64 -11.66 -3.43
C ALA A 141 3.94 -10.69 -4.41
N PRO A 142 2.60 -10.66 -4.45
CA PRO A 142 1.87 -9.65 -5.19
C PRO A 142 2.11 -8.28 -4.55
N CYS A 143 2.35 -7.27 -5.38
CA CYS A 143 2.53 -5.88 -4.97
C CYS A 143 1.75 -4.97 -5.90
N SER A 144 1.12 -3.93 -5.35
CA SER A 144 0.42 -2.92 -6.15
C SER A 144 1.36 -1.75 -6.40
N LEU A 145 1.58 -1.42 -7.67
CA LEU A 145 2.43 -0.31 -8.09
C LEU A 145 1.64 0.65 -8.97
N PRO A 146 1.90 1.97 -8.89
CA PRO A 146 1.25 2.93 -9.78
C PRO A 146 1.72 2.70 -11.22
N SER A 147 0.77 2.61 -12.15
CA SER A 147 1.05 2.53 -13.58
C SER A 147 1.52 3.88 -14.11
N SER A 148 2.56 3.88 -14.95
CA SER A 148 3.09 5.10 -15.58
C SER A 148 2.32 5.51 -16.85
N ASN A 149 1.67 4.56 -17.52
CA ASN A 149 1.06 4.76 -18.84
C ASN A 149 -0.47 4.81 -18.78
N ILE A 150 -1.07 4.45 -17.64
CA ILE A 150 -2.51 4.39 -17.45
C ILE A 150 -2.87 5.39 -16.35
N SER A 151 -3.60 6.43 -16.72
CA SER A 151 -4.21 7.35 -15.76
C SER A 151 -5.64 6.94 -15.47
N ALA A 152 -6.11 7.28 -14.27
CA ALA A 152 -7.51 7.22 -13.91
C ALA A 152 -8.13 8.59 -14.03
N SER A 153 -9.42 8.67 -14.32
CA SER A 153 -10.14 9.95 -14.33
C SER A 153 -11.54 9.83 -13.72
N LEU A 154 -11.95 10.88 -13.02
CA LEU A 154 -13.25 10.98 -12.36
C LEU A 154 -13.85 12.37 -12.61
N PRO A 155 -15.08 12.48 -13.14
CA PRO A 155 -15.66 13.78 -13.47
C PRO A 155 -16.09 14.55 -12.23
N PHE A 156 -15.92 15.86 -12.29
CA PHE A 156 -16.43 16.83 -11.33
C PHE A 156 -16.91 18.09 -12.01
N ALA A 157 -17.75 18.87 -11.34
CA ALA A 157 -18.25 20.15 -11.82
C ALA A 157 -17.64 21.30 -11.02
N HIS A 158 -16.89 22.17 -11.70
CA HIS A 158 -16.43 23.44 -11.14
C HIS A 158 -17.48 24.54 -11.33
N TRP A 159 -18.09 24.55 -12.51
CA TRP A 159 -19.14 25.47 -12.91
C TRP A 159 -20.31 24.71 -13.55
N VAL A 160 -21.56 25.08 -13.27
CA VAL A 160 -22.74 24.58 -14.01
C VAL A 160 -23.38 25.75 -14.78
N PRO A 161 -23.26 25.79 -16.11
CA PRO A 161 -23.68 26.92 -16.93
C PRO A 161 -25.18 26.95 -17.19
N GLY A 162 -25.68 28.17 -17.43
CA GLY A 162 -27.04 28.42 -17.94
C GLY A 162 -27.07 28.80 -19.42
N GLY A 163 -25.92 28.81 -20.10
CA GLY A 163 -25.82 29.12 -21.52
C GLY A 163 -26.57 28.08 -22.36
N GLY A 164 -27.43 28.55 -23.27
CA GLY A 164 -28.32 27.70 -24.05
C GLY A 164 -29.67 27.43 -23.38
N ILE A 165 -29.89 27.81 -22.11
CA ILE A 165 -31.21 27.72 -21.47
C ILE A 165 -31.99 29.00 -21.77
N ASP A 166 -32.71 28.95 -22.89
CA ASP A 166 -33.73 29.94 -23.20
C ASP A 166 -35.03 29.51 -22.54
N PHE A 167 -35.57 30.37 -21.68
CA PHE A 167 -36.96 30.24 -21.27
C PHE A 167 -37.80 30.85 -22.40
N PRO A 168 -38.54 30.06 -23.20
CA PRO A 168 -39.56 30.61 -24.08
C PRO A 168 -40.56 31.45 -23.27
N GLU A 169 -41.39 32.27 -23.92
CA GLU A 169 -42.45 33.05 -23.27
C GLU A 169 -43.37 32.18 -22.36
N THR A 170 -43.38 30.86 -22.57
CA THR A 170 -44.10 29.85 -21.78
C THR A 170 -43.41 29.41 -20.48
N SER A 171 -42.18 29.87 -20.16
CA SER A 171 -41.42 29.55 -18.94
C SER A 171 -41.03 28.08 -18.73
N ILE A 172 -41.13 27.22 -19.75
CA ILE A 172 -40.82 25.78 -19.65
C ILE A 172 -39.32 25.52 -19.93
N PRO A 173 -38.61 24.76 -19.07
CA PRO A 173 -37.23 24.35 -19.34
C PRO A 173 -37.06 23.39 -20.53
N GLN A 174 -35.82 23.22 -20.98
CA GLN A 174 -35.50 22.27 -22.06
C GLN A 174 -35.85 20.82 -21.69
N PRO A 175 -36.32 20.00 -22.65
CA PRO A 175 -36.70 18.61 -22.41
C PRO A 175 -35.61 17.75 -21.78
N GLU A 176 -34.34 18.00 -22.11
CA GLU A 176 -33.19 17.27 -21.57
C GLU A 176 -33.03 17.48 -20.06
N ILE A 177 -33.22 18.71 -19.58
CA ILE A 177 -33.17 19.06 -18.16
C ILE A 177 -34.34 18.40 -17.43
N ILE A 178 -35.54 18.48 -18.01
CA ILE A 178 -36.75 17.85 -17.46
C ILE A 178 -36.54 16.33 -17.33
N ALA A 179 -36.07 15.66 -18.39
CA ALA A 179 -35.81 14.22 -18.39
C ALA A 179 -34.76 13.81 -17.35
N ALA A 180 -33.69 14.59 -17.18
CA ALA A 180 -32.67 14.33 -16.16
C ALA A 180 -33.22 14.46 -14.73
N ILE A 181 -34.07 15.46 -14.46
CA ILE A 181 -34.74 15.63 -13.16
C ILE A 181 -35.66 14.45 -12.88
N ILE A 182 -36.52 14.07 -13.84
CA ILE A 182 -37.41 12.92 -13.70
C ILE A 182 -36.63 11.64 -13.41
N SER A 183 -35.60 11.35 -14.20
CA SER A 183 -34.79 10.14 -14.01
C SER A 183 -34.15 10.13 -12.62
N SER A 184 -33.65 11.28 -12.15
CA SER A 184 -33.06 11.41 -10.81
C SER A 184 -34.08 11.20 -9.68
N VAL A 185 -35.36 11.47 -9.94
CA VAL A 185 -36.46 11.26 -8.98
C VAL A 185 -36.98 9.83 -9.00
N VAL A 186 -37.23 9.29 -10.19
CA VAL A 186 -37.86 7.96 -10.37
C VAL A 186 -36.86 6.84 -10.12
N SER A 187 -35.61 7.02 -10.53
CA SER A 187 -34.55 6.01 -10.44
C SER A 187 -33.21 6.64 -10.04
N PRO A 188 -33.10 7.20 -8.82
CA PRO A 188 -31.88 7.90 -8.37
C PRO A 188 -30.62 7.02 -8.43
N ASN A 189 -30.78 5.70 -8.27
CA ASN A 189 -29.68 4.73 -8.34
C ASN A 189 -29.54 4.07 -9.73
N GLY A 190 -30.31 4.52 -10.72
CA GLY A 190 -30.24 4.06 -12.11
C GLY A 190 -28.87 4.30 -12.72
N ILE A 191 -28.51 3.48 -13.71
CA ILE A 191 -27.21 3.53 -14.41
C ILE A 191 -26.98 4.92 -15.02
N GLU A 192 -28.04 5.56 -15.48
CA GLU A 192 -28.02 6.89 -16.07
C GLU A 192 -27.70 8.01 -15.06
N ASN A 193 -27.83 7.76 -13.75
CA ASN A 193 -27.51 8.70 -12.68
C ASN A 193 -26.21 8.33 -11.94
N GLN A 194 -25.49 7.30 -12.41
CA GLN A 194 -24.18 6.92 -11.89
C GLN A 194 -23.08 7.73 -12.58
N VAL A 195 -21.97 7.91 -11.86
CA VAL A 195 -20.82 8.66 -12.38
C VAL A 195 -20.05 7.78 -13.36
N ASN A 196 -19.85 8.26 -14.57
CA ASN A 196 -18.97 7.61 -15.56
C ASN A 196 -17.51 7.84 -15.17
N MET A 197 -16.85 6.79 -14.69
CA MET A 197 -15.43 6.79 -14.28
C MET A 197 -14.54 6.09 -15.32
N THR A 198 -13.28 6.52 -15.42
CA THR A 198 -12.25 5.82 -16.21
C THR A 198 -11.19 5.24 -15.28
N CYS A 199 -11.20 3.91 -15.11
CA CYS A 199 -10.19 3.19 -14.32
C CYS A 199 -9.87 1.84 -14.97
N PRO A 200 -8.94 1.79 -15.93
CA PRO A 200 -8.69 0.56 -16.71
C PRO A 200 -8.15 -0.61 -15.87
N THR A 201 -7.51 -0.35 -14.73
CA THR A 201 -6.96 -1.39 -13.84
C THR A 201 -7.96 -1.91 -12.81
N GLY A 202 -9.14 -1.28 -12.68
CA GLY A 202 -10.13 -1.59 -11.64
C GLY A 202 -9.77 -1.13 -10.22
N ASN A 203 -8.51 -0.74 -9.98
CA ASN A 203 -8.04 -0.18 -8.70
C ASN A 203 -7.35 1.17 -8.95
N CYS A 204 -8.01 2.26 -8.60
CA CYS A 204 -7.52 3.61 -8.86
C CYS A 204 -7.69 4.51 -7.64
N THR A 205 -6.71 5.39 -7.42
CA THR A 205 -6.76 6.39 -6.35
C THR A 205 -6.72 7.78 -6.96
N PHE A 206 -7.58 8.66 -6.45
CA PHE A 206 -7.61 10.06 -6.85
C PHE A 206 -6.84 10.84 -5.78
N GLY A 207 -5.66 11.30 -6.20
CA GLY A 207 -4.65 11.97 -5.41
C GLY A 207 -4.23 13.24 -6.14
N ASP A 208 -3.95 14.34 -5.44
CA ASP A 208 -3.34 15.53 -6.05
C ASP A 208 -2.07 15.14 -6.83
N LEU A 209 -2.16 15.14 -8.16
CA LEU A 209 -1.09 14.72 -9.08
C LEU A 209 0.15 15.63 -9.05
N ILE A 210 0.13 16.72 -8.29
CA ILE A 210 1.25 17.68 -8.24
C ILE A 210 2.32 17.26 -7.23
N SER A 211 2.00 16.36 -6.29
CA SER A 211 3.05 15.77 -5.47
C SER A 211 3.68 14.57 -6.18
N GLY A 212 4.77 14.82 -6.91
CA GLY A 212 5.86 13.83 -7.13
C GLY A 212 6.51 13.35 -5.82
N ARG A 213 5.80 13.48 -4.69
CA ARG A 213 6.20 13.23 -3.31
C ARG A 213 5.05 12.59 -2.51
N SER A 214 4.20 11.79 -3.16
CA SER A 214 3.57 10.68 -2.44
C SER A 214 4.66 9.65 -2.21
N GLN A 215 5.22 9.66 -1.00
CA GLN A 215 6.24 8.72 -0.54
C GLN A 215 5.61 7.38 -0.13
N ASP A 216 4.38 7.12 -0.59
CA ASP A 216 3.62 5.95 -0.20
C ASP A 216 3.56 4.98 -1.38
N LYS A 217 4.30 3.88 -1.24
CA LYS A 217 4.57 2.89 -2.30
C LYS A 217 3.47 1.83 -2.40
N THR A 218 2.35 2.02 -1.71
CA THR A 218 1.32 1.01 -1.48
C THR A 218 -0.08 1.58 -1.72
N PHE A 219 -0.93 0.78 -2.36
CA PHE A 219 -2.37 1.02 -2.44
C PHE A 219 -2.95 0.83 -1.04
N ASN A 220 -3.16 1.93 -0.31
CA ASN A 220 -3.74 1.95 1.02
C ASN A 220 -4.99 2.84 1.03
N ASP A 221 -5.97 2.47 1.85
CA ASP A 221 -7.21 3.22 2.08
C ASP A 221 -6.97 4.64 2.62
N ASP A 222 -5.79 4.91 3.19
CA ASP A 222 -5.43 6.19 3.82
C ASP A 222 -4.99 7.28 2.82
N ASN A 223 -4.72 6.94 1.55
CA ASN A 223 -4.32 7.88 0.50
C ASN A 223 -5.51 8.52 -0.23
N ARG A 224 -6.57 8.82 0.51
CA ARG A 224 -7.77 9.49 0.00
C ARG A 224 -7.53 11.00 -0.05
N THR A 225 -7.50 11.58 -1.24
CA THR A 225 -7.56 13.06 -1.35
C THR A 225 -8.97 13.51 -1.65
N ALA A 226 -9.31 14.70 -1.15
CA ALA A 226 -10.65 15.22 -1.18
C ALA A 226 -10.84 16.19 -2.36
N HIS A 227 -11.65 15.82 -3.35
CA HIS A 227 -12.07 16.72 -4.42
C HIS A 227 -13.45 17.31 -4.11
N SER A 228 -13.71 18.50 -4.64
CA SER A 228 -14.99 19.18 -4.45
C SER A 228 -15.70 19.38 -5.78
N THR A 229 -17.03 19.39 -5.75
CA THR A 229 -17.88 19.55 -6.92
C THR A 229 -19.12 20.38 -6.58
N VAL A 230 -19.65 21.08 -7.57
CA VAL A 230 -21.02 21.60 -7.52
C VAL A 230 -21.98 20.41 -7.38
N GLY A 231 -22.94 20.55 -6.48
CA GLY A 231 -23.87 19.51 -6.10
C GLY A 231 -25.24 20.06 -5.69
N MET A 232 -26.14 19.13 -5.44
CA MET A 232 -27.41 19.38 -4.77
C MET A 232 -27.32 18.77 -3.38
N CYS A 233 -27.75 19.52 -2.37
CA CYS A 233 -27.86 19.04 -1.00
C CYS A 233 -29.30 19.08 -0.57
N ASN A 234 -29.62 18.35 0.50
CA ASN A 234 -30.90 18.47 1.17
C ASN A 234 -30.71 18.80 2.65
N ILE A 235 -31.78 19.33 3.24
CA ILE A 235 -31.97 19.41 4.67
C ILE A 235 -33.43 19.14 4.96
N CYS A 236 -33.69 18.20 5.87
CA CYS A 236 -35.03 17.80 6.26
C CYS A 236 -35.25 18.07 7.75
N THR A 237 -36.44 18.52 8.11
CA THR A 237 -36.85 18.76 9.49
C THR A 237 -38.17 18.06 9.77
N ASP A 238 -38.23 17.33 10.87
CA ASP A 238 -39.46 16.71 11.37
C ASP A 238 -40.36 17.80 11.96
N VAL A 239 -41.58 17.91 11.44
CA VAL A 239 -42.59 18.89 11.86
C VAL A 239 -43.87 18.21 12.34
N ALA A 240 -43.83 16.91 12.62
CA ALA A 240 -44.99 16.14 13.10
C ALA A 240 -45.59 16.73 14.38
N SER A 241 -44.78 17.36 15.24
CA SER A 241 -45.24 18.03 16.46
C SER A 241 -46.10 19.27 16.23
N LEU A 242 -46.03 19.87 15.03
CA LEU A 242 -46.83 21.04 14.65
C LEU A 242 -48.15 20.68 13.98
N VAL A 243 -48.38 19.39 13.71
CA VAL A 243 -49.59 18.92 13.06
C VAL A 243 -50.75 18.97 14.06
N THR A 244 -51.79 19.73 13.72
CA THR A 244 -53.03 19.80 14.50
C THR A 244 -54.15 19.09 13.79
N GLN A 245 -54.86 18.22 14.51
CA GLN A 245 -56.09 17.61 14.01
C GLN A 245 -57.26 18.57 14.26
N ALA A 246 -57.90 19.03 13.19
CA ALA A 246 -59.11 19.81 13.23
C ALA A 246 -60.29 18.94 12.82
N GLU A 247 -61.30 18.87 13.69
CA GLU A 247 -62.63 18.38 13.34
C GLU A 247 -63.38 19.53 12.67
N THR A 248 -63.76 19.38 11.41
CA THR A 248 -64.67 20.34 10.75
C THR A 248 -66.08 19.81 10.88
N PRO A 249 -66.91 20.31 11.82
CA PRO A 249 -68.32 19.95 11.87
C PRO A 249 -69.06 20.73 10.79
N THR A 250 -68.89 20.35 9.53
CA THR A 250 -69.82 20.77 8.48
C THR A 250 -71.10 19.96 8.63
N SER A 251 -72.27 20.60 8.54
CA SER A 251 -73.61 20.01 8.68
C SER A 251 -73.86 18.80 7.77
N ASP A 252 -73.04 18.61 6.74
CA ASP A 252 -73.20 17.59 5.71
C ASP A 252 -72.29 16.35 5.88
N ILE A 253 -71.18 16.41 6.65
CA ILE A 253 -70.24 15.28 6.84
C ILE A 253 -69.62 15.27 8.26
N PRO A 254 -70.27 14.62 9.25
CA PRO A 254 -69.85 14.64 10.66
C PRO A 254 -68.52 13.93 11.01
N TRP A 255 -67.97 13.12 10.10
CA TRP A 255 -66.78 12.30 10.35
C TRP A 255 -65.50 12.82 9.66
N LEU A 256 -65.55 13.97 8.99
CA LEU A 256 -64.39 14.52 8.29
C LEU A 256 -63.33 15.02 9.28
N LYS A 257 -62.18 14.35 9.30
CA LYS A 257 -61.01 14.78 10.07
C LYS A 257 -60.04 15.48 9.14
N SER A 258 -59.46 16.58 9.58
CA SER A 258 -58.42 17.28 8.81
C SER A 258 -57.15 17.43 9.64
N LEU A 259 -56.00 17.19 9.04
CA LEU A 259 -54.71 17.61 9.57
C LEU A 259 -54.37 18.97 8.99
N THR A 260 -53.97 19.86 9.87
CA THR A 260 -53.61 21.22 9.52
C THR A 260 -52.21 21.52 10.03
N LEU A 261 -51.49 22.35 9.30
CA LEU A 261 -50.23 22.94 9.75
C LEU A 261 -50.36 24.46 9.74
N PRO A 262 -49.54 25.19 10.52
CA PRO A 262 -49.61 26.65 10.63
C PRO A 262 -49.34 27.41 9.31
N ASN A 263 -48.77 26.76 8.30
CA ASN A 263 -48.56 27.32 6.95
C ASN A 263 -49.81 27.29 6.05
N GLY A 264 -50.99 26.98 6.60
CA GLY A 264 -52.23 26.84 5.84
C GLY A 264 -52.31 25.53 5.03
N PHE A 265 -51.38 24.60 5.24
CA PHE A 265 -51.50 23.25 4.71
C PHE A 265 -52.68 22.54 5.40
N ASN A 266 -53.59 22.00 4.59
CA ASN A 266 -54.78 21.31 5.04
C ASN A 266 -54.90 19.99 4.29
N PHE A 267 -55.07 18.91 5.04
CA PHE A 267 -55.04 17.53 4.58
C PHE A 267 -56.19 16.74 5.22
N SER A 268 -57.21 16.40 4.44
CA SER A 268 -58.37 15.65 4.92
C SER A 268 -58.12 14.14 5.00
N ILE A 269 -58.48 13.53 6.12
CA ILE A 269 -58.42 12.10 6.46
C ILE A 269 -59.85 11.59 6.74
N ASP A 270 -60.13 10.30 6.51
CA ASP A 270 -61.41 9.62 6.83
C ASP A 270 -62.59 9.98 5.88
N SER A 271 -62.39 9.89 4.57
CA SER A 271 -63.40 10.04 3.51
C SER A 271 -63.14 9.05 2.36
N PRO A 272 -64.14 8.54 1.62
CA PRO A 272 -63.89 7.73 0.40
C PRO A 272 -63.12 8.46 -0.71
N LYS A 273 -62.80 9.76 -0.51
CA LYS A 273 -61.88 10.58 -1.32
C LYS A 273 -60.69 11.14 -0.49
N SER A 274 -60.38 10.63 0.71
CA SER A 274 -59.28 11.18 1.50
C SER A 274 -57.92 10.88 0.88
N SER A 275 -57.02 11.83 1.10
CA SER A 275 -55.62 11.64 0.76
C SER A 275 -54.91 10.89 1.89
N VAL A 276 -54.01 9.98 1.56
CA VAL A 276 -53.15 9.25 2.51
C VAL A 276 -51.74 9.82 2.58
N ALA A 277 -51.34 10.57 1.55
CA ALA A 277 -50.11 11.34 1.52
C ALA A 277 -50.33 12.60 0.67
N MET A 278 -49.77 13.73 1.10
CA MET A 278 -49.81 14.97 0.34
C MET A 278 -48.49 15.70 0.49
N MET A 279 -48.04 16.28 -0.61
CA MET A 279 -46.83 17.07 -0.66
C MET A 279 -47.10 18.39 -1.39
N ARG A 280 -46.57 19.49 -0.85
CA ARG A 280 -46.75 20.82 -1.43
C ARG A 280 -45.49 21.66 -1.27
N PRO A 281 -45.09 22.42 -2.30
CA PRO A 281 -44.05 23.43 -2.17
C PRO A 281 -44.49 24.52 -1.18
N THR A 282 -43.59 24.89 -0.28
CA THR A 282 -43.85 25.84 0.81
C THR A 282 -42.76 26.91 0.78
N PRO A 283 -43.01 28.07 0.16
CA PRO A 283 -41.98 29.09 -0.05
C PRO A 283 -41.51 29.75 1.25
N ASP A 284 -42.40 29.92 2.24
CA ASP A 284 -42.08 30.49 3.56
C ASP A 284 -42.03 29.39 4.63
N LEU A 285 -40.92 29.30 5.36
CA LEU A 285 -40.69 28.32 6.42
C LEU A 285 -40.72 28.92 7.83
N ILE A 286 -41.02 30.22 7.98
CA ILE A 286 -41.01 30.91 9.28
C ILE A 286 -42.00 30.27 10.28
N TRP A 287 -43.09 29.68 9.78
CA TRP A 287 -44.10 28.96 10.56
C TRP A 287 -43.54 27.76 11.37
N MET A 288 -42.37 27.23 11.02
CA MET A 288 -41.69 26.15 11.76
C MET A 288 -41.13 26.63 13.11
N GLN A 289 -41.10 27.94 13.37
CA GLN A 289 -40.64 28.53 14.63
C GLN A 289 -39.26 28.01 15.06
N HIS A 290 -39.17 27.39 16.24
CA HIS A 290 -37.95 26.86 16.82
C HIS A 290 -37.37 25.65 16.07
N LEU A 291 -38.16 24.97 15.23
CA LEU A 291 -37.70 23.88 14.39
C LEU A 291 -36.89 24.39 13.18
N LEU A 292 -37.02 25.68 12.82
CA LEU A 292 -36.22 26.30 11.77
C LEU A 292 -34.84 26.72 12.29
N THR A 293 -33.92 25.75 12.28
CA THR A 293 -32.50 25.96 12.62
C THR A 293 -31.82 26.98 11.69
N ASP A 294 -30.68 27.52 12.10
CA ASP A 294 -29.93 28.51 11.32
C ASP A 294 -29.47 27.95 9.98
N SER A 295 -28.93 26.73 9.97
CA SER A 295 -28.53 26.04 8.75
C SER A 295 -29.71 25.75 7.82
N ALA A 296 -30.87 25.34 8.37
CA ALA A 296 -32.07 25.11 7.57
C ALA A 296 -32.59 26.41 6.94
N ARG A 297 -32.55 27.53 7.66
CA ARG A 297 -32.94 28.86 7.18
C ARG A 297 -32.08 29.34 6.02
N GLU A 298 -30.76 29.22 6.15
CA GLU A 298 -29.81 29.60 5.09
C GLU A 298 -30.02 28.73 3.84
N ALA A 299 -30.14 27.41 4.03
CA ALA A 299 -30.32 26.45 2.95
C ALA A 299 -31.66 26.60 2.23
N SER A 300 -32.75 26.85 2.96
CA SER A 300 -34.10 26.90 2.39
C SER A 300 -34.39 28.18 1.59
N ARG A 301 -33.65 29.27 1.85
CA ARG A 301 -33.95 30.57 1.23
C ARG A 301 -33.76 30.56 -0.29
N TRP A 302 -32.74 29.85 -0.75
CA TRP A 302 -32.36 29.72 -2.16
C TRP A 302 -32.44 28.28 -2.66
N ALA A 303 -33.22 27.46 -1.96
CA ALA A 303 -33.50 26.12 -2.37
C ALA A 303 -34.16 26.10 -3.75
N TYR A 304 -33.84 25.08 -4.54
CA TYR A 304 -34.61 24.71 -5.72
C TYR A 304 -36.07 24.50 -5.35
N VAL A 305 -36.33 23.88 -4.19
CA VAL A 305 -37.67 23.63 -3.66
C VAL A 305 -37.61 23.43 -2.15
N ASN A 306 -38.63 23.95 -1.47
CA ASN A 306 -38.94 23.64 -0.08
C ASN A 306 -40.25 22.86 -0.09
N ALA A 307 -40.23 21.57 0.22
CA ALA A 307 -41.40 20.70 0.14
C ALA A 307 -41.89 20.33 1.54
N THR A 308 -43.17 20.58 1.82
CA THR A 308 -43.86 20.08 3.01
C THR A 308 -44.59 18.80 2.65
N LEU A 309 -44.32 17.73 3.38
CA LEU A 309 -44.94 16.42 3.24
C LEU A 309 -45.71 16.08 4.52
N VAL A 310 -46.93 15.57 4.36
CA VAL A 310 -47.72 14.96 5.43
C VAL A 310 -48.28 13.62 4.94
N THR A 311 -48.20 12.60 5.78
CA THR A 311 -48.76 11.28 5.48
C THR A 311 -49.39 10.64 6.71
N SER A 312 -50.57 10.03 6.49
CA SER A 312 -51.35 9.29 7.48
C SER A 312 -51.19 7.77 7.35
N VAL A 313 -50.30 7.30 6.46
CA VAL A 313 -50.06 5.86 6.23
C VAL A 313 -49.39 5.18 7.43
N SER A 314 -48.71 5.95 8.27
CA SER A 314 -48.03 5.45 9.47
C SER A 314 -48.63 6.07 10.73
N THR A 315 -48.62 5.31 11.82
CA THR A 315 -49.06 5.75 13.16
C THR A 315 -47.85 5.70 14.11
N PRO A 316 -47.39 6.85 14.67
CA PRO A 316 -47.94 8.20 14.52
C PRO A 316 -47.75 8.81 13.12
N ILE A 317 -48.54 9.84 12.81
CA ILE A 317 -48.50 10.60 11.55
C ILE A 317 -47.08 11.12 11.31
N THR A 318 -46.61 11.03 10.06
CA THR A 318 -45.32 11.61 9.66
C THR A 318 -45.55 12.92 8.93
N ALA A 319 -44.88 13.98 9.38
CA ALA A 319 -44.80 15.24 8.67
C ALA A 319 -43.36 15.74 8.61
N SER A 320 -42.91 16.18 7.44
CA SER A 320 -41.52 16.63 7.25
C SER A 320 -41.45 17.75 6.23
N VAL A 321 -40.58 18.72 6.50
CA VAL A 321 -40.21 19.77 5.56
C VAL A 321 -38.81 19.48 5.06
N CYS A 322 -38.64 19.33 3.75
CA CYS A 322 -37.35 19.07 3.12
C CYS A 322 -37.04 20.13 2.07
N SER A 323 -35.83 20.68 2.13
CA SER A 323 -35.35 21.68 1.17
C SER A 323 -34.24 21.07 0.32
N LEU A 324 -34.32 21.17 -1.01
CA LEU A 324 -33.24 20.84 -1.92
C LEU A 324 -32.56 22.12 -2.38
N TYR A 325 -31.25 22.26 -2.19
CA TYR A 325 -30.55 23.53 -2.44
C TYR A 325 -29.18 23.36 -3.12
N PRO A 326 -28.71 24.40 -3.84
CA PRO A 326 -27.35 24.45 -4.40
C PRO A 326 -26.28 24.35 -3.31
N CYS A 327 -25.33 23.42 -3.46
CA CYS A 327 -24.22 23.26 -2.52
C CYS A 327 -22.93 22.85 -3.23
N MET A 328 -21.80 23.07 -2.56
CA MET A 328 -20.53 22.43 -2.89
C MET A 328 -20.38 21.19 -2.01
N ARG A 329 -20.10 20.04 -2.61
CA ARG A 329 -19.82 18.79 -1.90
C ARG A 329 -18.38 18.38 -2.08
N THR A 330 -17.76 17.90 -1.00
CA THR A 330 -16.39 17.42 -0.99
C THR A 330 -16.38 15.93 -0.69
N TYR A 331 -15.75 15.15 -1.58
CA TYR A 331 -15.69 13.70 -1.52
C TYR A 331 -14.25 13.24 -1.43
N THR A 332 -14.02 12.21 -0.63
CA THR A 332 -12.86 11.33 -0.77
C THR A 332 -13.26 10.12 -1.58
N SER A 333 -12.57 9.88 -2.70
CA SER A 333 -12.96 8.85 -3.65
C SER A 333 -11.85 7.86 -3.95
N ILE A 334 -12.24 6.60 -4.01
CA ILE A 334 -11.39 5.47 -4.38
C ILE A 334 -12.17 4.54 -5.31
N ILE A 335 -11.48 3.99 -6.31
CA ILE A 335 -12.04 2.92 -7.11
C ILE A 335 -11.36 1.62 -6.69
N LYS A 336 -12.18 0.66 -6.27
CA LYS A 336 -11.75 -0.66 -5.87
C LYS A 336 -12.64 -1.67 -6.56
N ASP A 337 -12.05 -2.71 -7.14
CA ASP A 337 -12.78 -3.77 -7.85
C ASP A 337 -13.76 -3.23 -8.91
N ASN A 338 -13.34 -2.17 -9.63
CA ASN A 338 -14.13 -1.48 -10.64
C ASN A 338 -15.43 -0.83 -10.13
N GLN A 339 -15.51 -0.56 -8.82
CA GLN A 339 -16.59 0.19 -8.18
C GLN A 339 -16.07 1.48 -7.57
N LEU A 340 -16.83 2.57 -7.75
CA LEU A 340 -16.54 3.86 -7.15
C LEU A 340 -17.08 3.88 -5.72
N HIS A 341 -16.19 4.07 -4.76
CA HIS A 341 -16.53 4.34 -3.37
C HIS A 341 -16.20 5.79 -3.04
N GLU A 342 -17.22 6.58 -2.74
CA GLU A 342 -17.07 7.97 -2.32
C GLU A 342 -17.62 8.14 -0.91
N GLU A 343 -16.88 8.89 -0.10
CA GLU A 343 -17.30 9.30 1.24
C GLU A 343 -17.34 10.82 1.27
N GLN A 344 -18.51 11.37 1.62
CA GLN A 344 -18.68 12.82 1.71
C GLN A 344 -18.05 13.31 3.01
N THR A 345 -17.06 14.18 2.89
CA THR A 345 -16.32 14.75 4.05
C THR A 345 -16.87 16.09 4.49
N GLN A 346 -17.30 16.92 3.53
CA GLN A 346 -17.81 18.27 3.80
C GLN A 346 -18.88 18.65 2.77
N SER A 347 -19.82 19.48 3.20
CA SER A 347 -20.80 20.13 2.33
C SER A 347 -20.98 21.58 2.75
N GLU A 348 -20.93 22.51 1.79
CA GLU A 348 -21.08 23.95 2.02
C GLU A 348 -22.21 24.50 1.15
N ILE A 349 -23.04 25.36 1.72
CA ILE A 349 -24.15 26.01 1.00
C ILE A 349 -23.56 26.94 -0.08
N MET A 350 -24.17 26.98 -1.27
CA MET A 350 -23.86 28.00 -2.27
C MET A 350 -24.73 29.23 -2.04
N ARG A 351 -24.09 30.38 -1.89
CA ARG A 351 -24.72 31.68 -1.63
C ARG A 351 -24.81 32.47 -2.93
N ILE A 352 -25.77 33.39 -3.00
CA ILE A 352 -25.86 34.30 -4.14
C ILE A 352 -24.62 35.20 -4.17
N ASP A 353 -23.97 35.26 -5.32
CA ASP A 353 -22.94 36.25 -5.62
C ASP A 353 -23.60 37.53 -6.14
N SER A 354 -23.64 38.53 -5.27
CA SER A 354 -24.18 39.87 -5.55
C SER A 354 -23.15 40.79 -6.20
N ALA A 355 -21.94 40.33 -6.56
CA ALA A 355 -20.93 41.21 -7.17
C ALA A 355 -21.42 41.88 -8.46
N SER A 356 -22.37 41.27 -9.19
CA SER A 356 -22.99 41.83 -10.40
C SER A 356 -24.14 42.83 -10.13
N ARG A 357 -24.71 42.86 -8.92
CA ARG A 357 -25.78 43.78 -8.51
C ARG A 357 -25.41 44.41 -7.18
N SER A 358 -25.15 45.71 -7.19
CA SER A 358 -24.93 46.45 -5.95
C SER A 358 -26.15 46.32 -5.03
N VAL A 359 -25.91 45.85 -3.80
CA VAL A 359 -26.90 45.72 -2.74
C VAL A 359 -26.61 46.85 -1.75
N TYR A 360 -27.60 47.68 -1.45
CA TYR A 360 -27.50 48.71 -0.43
C TYR A 360 -28.33 48.33 0.80
N LEU A 361 -27.94 48.87 1.95
CA LEU A 361 -28.72 48.74 3.18
C LEU A 361 -29.52 50.02 3.38
N ASP A 362 -30.82 49.91 3.63
CA ASP A 362 -31.64 51.08 3.99
C ASP A 362 -31.40 51.52 5.45
N GLU A 363 -32.07 52.60 5.87
CA GLU A 363 -31.98 53.14 7.24
C GLU A 363 -32.40 52.11 8.31
N ASN A 364 -33.29 51.18 7.96
CA ASN A 364 -33.75 50.07 8.80
C ASN A 364 -32.85 48.83 8.70
N LYS A 365 -31.66 48.95 8.10
CA LYS A 365 -30.71 47.86 7.95
C LYS A 365 -31.24 46.69 7.10
N THR A 366 -32.26 46.88 6.29
CA THR A 366 -32.73 45.87 5.32
C THR A 366 -31.94 46.01 4.02
N ALA A 367 -31.59 44.87 3.41
CA ALA A 367 -30.83 44.84 2.18
C ALA A 367 -31.77 44.96 0.97
N HIS A 368 -31.48 45.89 0.08
CA HIS A 368 -32.20 46.12 -1.18
C HIS A 368 -31.22 46.01 -2.34
N PHE A 369 -31.69 45.54 -3.49
CA PHE A 369 -30.92 45.70 -4.72
C PHE A 369 -30.92 47.18 -5.12
N ASN A 370 -29.87 47.66 -5.79
CA ASN A 370 -29.79 49.03 -6.35
C ASN A 370 -30.87 49.37 -7.41
N PHE A 371 -31.81 48.45 -7.68
CA PHE A 371 -32.98 48.59 -8.54
C PHE A 371 -34.25 48.22 -7.74
N GLU A 372 -35.45 48.68 -8.15
CA GLU A 372 -36.72 48.40 -7.45
C GLU A 372 -36.88 46.90 -7.11
N GLY A 373 -36.86 46.57 -5.81
CA GLY A 373 -37.14 45.22 -5.30
C GLY A 373 -36.58 44.94 -3.91
N ASN A 374 -37.41 44.39 -3.03
CA ASN A 374 -37.00 43.91 -1.71
C ASN A 374 -36.39 42.50 -1.83
N LEU A 375 -35.21 42.29 -1.24
CA LEU A 375 -34.50 41.00 -1.20
C LEU A 375 -35.34 39.87 -0.57
N GLU A 376 -36.34 40.21 0.25
CA GLU A 376 -37.31 39.30 0.86
C GLU A 376 -38.29 38.66 -0.14
N ILE A 377 -38.47 39.23 -1.33
CA ILE A 377 -39.39 38.72 -2.37
C ILE A 377 -38.66 37.78 -3.35
N PHE A 378 -37.33 37.84 -3.42
CA PHE A 378 -36.53 37.03 -4.35
C PHE A 378 -36.35 35.59 -3.84
N ASN A 379 -36.55 34.62 -4.73
CA ASN A 379 -36.31 33.19 -4.49
C ASN A 379 -35.66 32.56 -5.73
N ALA A 380 -35.36 31.26 -5.69
CA ALA A 380 -34.76 30.55 -6.83
C ALA A 380 -35.60 30.62 -8.12
N HIS A 381 -36.93 30.73 -8.01
CA HIS A 381 -37.85 30.78 -9.15
C HIS A 381 -37.89 32.16 -9.82
N SER A 382 -37.67 33.24 -9.06
CA SER A 382 -37.63 34.62 -9.57
C SER A 382 -36.23 35.15 -9.89
N ASN A 383 -35.17 34.40 -9.57
CA ASN A 383 -33.78 34.79 -9.84
C ASN A 383 -33.33 34.35 -11.25
N ASN A 384 -33.14 35.32 -12.16
CA ASN A 384 -32.67 35.08 -13.52
C ASN A 384 -31.21 35.48 -13.77
N GLU A 385 -30.56 36.18 -12.83
CA GLU A 385 -29.35 36.96 -13.13
C GLU A 385 -28.20 36.77 -12.13
N SER A 386 -28.50 36.44 -10.87
CA SER A 386 -27.47 36.35 -9.82
C SER A 386 -27.07 34.90 -9.60
N GLY A 387 -25.86 34.53 -10.01
CA GLY A 387 -25.32 33.17 -9.87
C GLY A 387 -25.09 32.78 -8.41
N TYR A 388 -25.01 31.48 -8.16
CA TYR A 388 -24.73 30.91 -6.85
C TYR A 388 -23.26 30.49 -6.80
N ALA A 389 -22.59 30.77 -5.68
CA ALA A 389 -21.18 30.49 -5.49
C ALA A 389 -20.89 29.94 -4.10
N SER A 390 -19.90 29.04 -4.02
CA SER A 390 -19.29 28.62 -2.76
C SER A 390 -17.78 28.53 -2.93
N ILE A 391 -17.06 28.64 -1.81
CA ILE A 391 -15.59 28.64 -1.80
C ILE A 391 -15.09 27.40 -1.06
N LYS A 392 -14.11 26.72 -1.64
CA LYS A 392 -13.37 25.64 -0.97
C LYS A 392 -12.28 26.24 -0.10
N ALA A 393 -12.36 26.01 1.22
CA ALA A 393 -11.35 26.38 2.20
C ALA A 393 -10.96 25.15 3.06
N PRO A 394 -9.66 24.82 3.19
CA PRO A 394 -8.51 25.47 2.56
C PRO A 394 -8.45 25.22 1.03
N CYS A 395 -7.94 26.21 0.30
CA CYS A 395 -7.75 26.13 -1.15
C CYS A 395 -6.31 25.73 -1.47
N ARG A 396 -6.09 24.80 -2.39
CA ARG A 396 -4.75 24.39 -2.82
C ARG A 396 -4.54 24.70 -4.29
N VAL A 397 -3.51 25.48 -4.60
CA VAL A 397 -3.11 25.84 -5.97
C VAL A 397 -1.65 25.44 -6.13
N GLY A 398 -1.39 24.40 -6.92
CA GLY A 398 -0.07 23.80 -7.03
C GLY A 398 0.43 23.21 -5.70
N GLU A 399 1.60 23.64 -5.24
CA GLU A 399 2.16 23.21 -3.94
C GLU A 399 1.72 24.11 -2.76
N ARG A 400 1.04 25.23 -3.02
CA ARG A 400 0.65 26.20 -1.98
C ARG A 400 -0.77 25.93 -1.49
N THR A 401 -0.96 26.00 -0.17
CA THR A 401 -2.27 25.91 0.48
C THR A 401 -2.62 27.24 1.12
N PHE A 402 -3.82 27.73 0.82
CA PHE A 402 -4.36 29.01 1.26
C PHE A 402 -5.50 28.79 2.26
N HIS A 403 -5.39 29.45 3.40
CA HIS A 403 -6.42 29.52 4.42
C HIS A 403 -7.10 30.89 4.35
N MET A 404 -8.32 31.01 4.90
CA MET A 404 -9.08 32.26 4.82
C MET A 404 -8.38 33.47 5.46
N GLU A 405 -7.49 33.25 6.43
CA GLU A 405 -6.81 34.29 7.20
C GLU A 405 -5.47 34.75 6.56
N GLY A 406 -5.07 34.16 5.43
CA GLY A 406 -3.78 34.43 4.78
C GLY A 406 -3.88 35.43 3.60
N GLN A 407 -2.82 36.23 3.41
CA GLN A 407 -2.73 37.11 2.24
C GLN A 407 -2.47 36.29 0.97
N LEU A 408 -3.29 36.51 -0.06
CA LEU A 408 -3.14 35.85 -1.36
C LEU A 408 -2.03 36.51 -2.19
N PRO A 409 -1.07 35.74 -2.74
CA PRO A 409 -0.04 36.22 -3.66
C PRO A 409 -0.62 36.81 -4.97
N GLU A 410 0.06 37.82 -5.54
CA GLU A 410 -0.37 38.48 -6.79
C GLU A 410 -0.27 37.60 -8.04
N ASP A 411 0.51 36.51 -8.02
CA ASP A 411 0.69 35.58 -9.15
C ASP A 411 -0.52 34.67 -9.39
N ILE A 412 -1.48 34.63 -8.46
CA ILE A 412 -2.65 33.76 -8.54
C ILE A 412 -3.85 34.53 -9.07
N LYS A 413 -4.50 33.99 -10.10
CA LYS A 413 -5.78 34.53 -10.61
C LYS A 413 -6.88 34.38 -9.56
N THR A 414 -7.32 35.50 -9.01
CA THR A 414 -8.37 35.58 -8.01
C THR A 414 -9.62 36.26 -8.56
N THR A 415 -10.76 36.00 -7.92
CA THR A 415 -12.01 36.74 -8.16
C THR A 415 -12.53 37.27 -6.82
N ASN A 416 -13.03 38.50 -6.83
CA ASN A 416 -13.76 39.08 -5.71
C ASN A 416 -15.23 38.68 -5.79
N LEU A 417 -15.74 38.07 -4.73
CA LEU A 417 -17.12 37.61 -4.57
C LEU A 417 -17.81 38.46 -3.50
N SER A 418 -19.09 38.77 -3.69
CA SER A 418 -19.93 39.41 -2.66
C SER A 418 -21.05 38.45 -2.29
N LEU A 419 -20.83 37.62 -1.28
CA LEU A 419 -21.75 36.53 -0.93
C LEU A 419 -22.81 37.00 0.06
N LEU A 420 -24.08 36.74 -0.26
CA LEU A 420 -25.21 37.07 0.61
C LEU A 420 -25.39 36.02 1.71
N ASP A 421 -25.49 36.48 2.96
CA ASP A 421 -25.71 35.68 4.15
C ASP A 421 -27.07 36.00 4.81
N PHE A 422 -27.86 34.96 5.04
CA PHE A 422 -29.25 35.02 5.50
C PHE A 422 -29.35 34.46 6.94
N GLY A 423 -28.71 35.16 7.87
CA GLY A 423 -28.72 34.83 9.29
C GLY A 423 -30.05 35.15 10.02
N LYS A 424 -30.01 35.20 11.36
CA LYS A 424 -31.17 35.44 12.24
C LYS A 424 -31.78 36.84 12.10
N GLY A 425 -32.51 37.07 11.00
CA GLY A 425 -33.43 38.20 10.83
C GLY A 425 -32.87 39.41 10.07
N LYS A 426 -31.63 39.38 9.59
CA LYS A 426 -31.10 40.42 8.70
C LYS A 426 -30.19 39.81 7.64
N THR A 427 -30.45 40.15 6.38
CA THR A 427 -29.53 39.80 5.29
C THR A 427 -28.30 40.68 5.34
N THR A 428 -27.13 40.05 5.32
CA THR A 428 -25.83 40.73 5.23
C THR A 428 -25.10 40.24 3.99
N SER A 429 -24.10 40.99 3.53
CA SER A 429 -23.18 40.52 2.50
C SER A 429 -21.75 40.56 3.05
N PHE A 430 -20.93 39.60 2.65
CA PHE A 430 -19.51 39.62 2.93
C PHE A 430 -18.71 39.48 1.63
N ASN A 431 -17.66 40.30 1.52
CA ASN A 431 -16.79 40.29 0.36
C ASN A 431 -15.60 39.36 0.63
N VAL A 432 -15.30 38.48 -0.32
CA VAL A 432 -14.17 37.57 -0.25
C VAL A 432 -13.44 37.51 -1.59
N THR A 433 -12.13 37.73 -1.56
CA THR A 433 -11.27 37.52 -2.73
C THR A 433 -10.64 36.13 -2.63
N TRP A 434 -10.85 35.27 -3.62
CA TRP A 434 -10.42 33.87 -3.55
C TRP A 434 -9.85 33.37 -4.89
N PRO A 435 -8.96 32.34 -4.91
CA PRO A 435 -8.44 31.77 -6.15
C PRO A 435 -9.53 31.11 -7.02
N ASN A 436 -9.50 31.36 -8.33
CA ASN A 436 -10.54 30.89 -9.25
C ASN A 436 -10.73 29.36 -9.26
N GLN A 437 -9.65 28.61 -9.02
CA GLN A 437 -9.65 27.14 -8.97
C GLN A 437 -10.39 26.56 -7.75
N CYS A 438 -10.74 27.38 -6.77
CA CYS A 438 -11.44 26.97 -5.55
C CYS A 438 -12.80 27.65 -5.37
N ILE A 439 -13.30 28.31 -6.42
CA ILE A 439 -14.61 28.94 -6.44
C ILE A 439 -15.54 28.09 -7.30
N TYR A 440 -16.53 27.47 -6.68
CA TYR A 440 -17.53 26.63 -7.33
C TYR A 440 -18.80 27.43 -7.58
N ARG A 441 -19.40 27.28 -8.76
CA ARG A 441 -20.51 28.16 -9.17
C ARG A 441 -21.60 27.46 -9.98
N GLN A 442 -22.80 28.02 -9.87
CA GLN A 442 -23.97 27.57 -10.62
C GLN A 442 -24.75 28.77 -11.14
N ASP A 443 -25.14 28.70 -12.40
CA ASP A 443 -25.86 29.78 -13.08
C ASP A 443 -27.31 29.92 -12.58
N ALA A 444 -27.79 31.16 -12.48
CA ALA A 444 -29.14 31.48 -12.01
C ALA A 444 -30.23 30.85 -12.89
N LYS A 445 -30.07 30.87 -14.22
CA LYS A 445 -31.05 30.31 -15.15
C LYS A 445 -31.17 28.79 -15.01
N PHE A 446 -30.05 28.11 -14.77
CA PHE A 446 -30.04 26.67 -14.54
C PHE A 446 -30.73 26.31 -13.21
N VAL A 447 -30.47 27.07 -12.13
CA VAL A 447 -31.17 26.89 -10.85
C VAL A 447 -32.67 27.12 -11.00
N LYS A 448 -33.07 28.19 -11.69
CA LYS A 448 -34.48 28.46 -11.97
C LYS A 448 -35.14 27.32 -12.75
N ALA A 449 -34.47 26.78 -13.77
CA ALA A 449 -35.01 25.68 -14.56
C ALA A 449 -35.33 24.46 -13.69
N ILE A 450 -34.41 24.08 -12.80
CA ILE A 450 -34.64 23.00 -11.83
C ILE A 450 -35.78 23.37 -10.87
N ALA A 451 -35.77 24.59 -10.32
CA ALA A 451 -36.78 25.05 -9.39
C ALA A 451 -38.19 25.01 -10.00
N THR A 452 -38.36 25.44 -11.26
CA THR A 452 -39.65 25.40 -11.97
C THR A 452 -40.21 23.98 -12.05
N VAL A 453 -39.40 22.99 -12.46
CA VAL A 453 -39.84 21.60 -12.55
C VAL A 453 -40.11 21.00 -11.16
N MET A 454 -39.24 21.29 -10.19
CA MET A 454 -39.37 20.74 -8.84
C MET A 454 -40.63 21.24 -8.12
N ASN A 455 -40.88 22.56 -8.16
CA ASN A 455 -42.08 23.14 -7.53
C ASN A 455 -43.34 22.82 -8.35
N GLY A 456 -43.25 22.73 -9.67
CA GLY A 456 -44.41 22.51 -10.54
C GLY A 456 -44.87 21.06 -10.62
N ASP A 457 -43.96 20.10 -10.81
CA ASP A 457 -44.32 18.74 -11.24
C ASP A 457 -43.80 17.62 -10.34
N ILE A 458 -42.75 17.88 -9.54
CA ILE A 458 -42.12 16.84 -8.71
C ILE A 458 -42.63 16.83 -7.27
N PHE A 459 -42.85 17.98 -6.65
CA PHE A 459 -43.15 18.08 -5.21
C PHE A 459 -44.51 18.71 -4.89
N ASP A 460 -45.45 18.73 -5.85
CA ASP A 460 -46.81 19.22 -5.66
C ASP A 460 -47.87 18.18 -6.06
N GLY A 461 -48.50 17.53 -5.08
CA GLY A 461 -49.48 16.48 -5.35
C GLY A 461 -49.98 15.74 -4.12
N TYR A 462 -50.82 14.73 -4.35
CA TYR A 462 -51.42 13.89 -3.31
C TYR A 462 -51.64 12.46 -3.79
N CYS A 463 -51.75 11.51 -2.87
CA CYS A 463 -52.28 10.16 -3.12
C CYS A 463 -53.55 9.95 -2.33
N ASP A 464 -54.56 9.34 -2.95
CA ASP A 464 -55.79 8.90 -2.29
C ASP A 464 -55.65 7.54 -1.57
N GLU A 465 -56.71 7.10 -0.91
CA GLU A 465 -56.79 5.79 -0.24
C GLU A 465 -56.57 4.59 -1.18
N PHE A 466 -56.87 4.74 -2.47
CA PHE A 466 -56.62 3.74 -3.50
C PHE A 466 -55.17 3.76 -4.01
N ARG A 467 -54.30 4.60 -3.42
CA ARG A 467 -52.91 4.83 -3.82
C ARG A 467 -52.78 5.34 -5.25
N ILE A 468 -53.81 6.01 -5.73
CA ILE A 468 -53.80 6.76 -6.98
C ILE A 468 -53.21 8.12 -6.64
N CYS A 469 -52.05 8.40 -7.22
CA CYS A 469 -51.26 9.57 -6.90
C CYS A 469 -51.29 10.54 -8.08
N MET A 470 -51.68 11.78 -7.81
CA MET A 470 -51.94 12.81 -8.82
C MET A 470 -51.28 14.12 -8.40
N LYS A 471 -51.03 14.97 -9.38
CA LYS A 471 -50.62 16.36 -9.14
C LYS A 471 -51.79 17.15 -8.56
N ASN A 472 -51.51 18.16 -7.75
CA ASN A 472 -52.55 19.11 -7.33
C ASN A 472 -52.94 19.98 -8.54
N GLU A 473 -54.14 19.76 -9.10
CA GLU A 473 -54.69 20.67 -10.10
C GLU A 473 -55.25 21.91 -9.40
N VAL A 474 -54.62 23.07 -9.61
CA VAL A 474 -55.29 24.34 -9.33
C VAL A 474 -56.36 24.50 -10.40
N SER A 475 -57.63 24.63 -10.00
CA SER A 475 -58.75 24.93 -10.90
C SER A 475 -58.63 26.33 -11.51
N HIS A 476 -57.61 26.57 -12.34
CA HIS A 476 -57.54 27.69 -13.25
C HIS A 476 -57.92 27.18 -14.63
N GLY A 477 -59.20 27.36 -14.98
CA GLY A 477 -59.90 27.37 -16.28
C GLY A 477 -59.27 26.96 -17.63
N GLU A 478 -58.07 26.42 -17.71
CA GLU A 478 -57.39 25.99 -18.92
C GLU A 478 -56.76 24.62 -18.67
N ASN A 479 -57.15 23.63 -19.49
CA ASN A 479 -56.56 22.30 -19.52
C ASN A 479 -55.07 22.39 -19.88
N TYR A 480 -54.20 22.61 -18.89
CA TYR A 480 -52.83 22.16 -18.97
C TYR A 480 -52.83 20.69 -18.59
N ASP A 481 -52.90 19.81 -19.59
CA ASP A 481 -52.65 18.39 -19.39
C ASP A 481 -51.28 18.22 -18.73
N SER A 482 -51.28 17.86 -17.44
CA SER A 482 -50.07 17.52 -16.71
C SER A 482 -49.54 16.18 -17.25
N TYR A 483 -48.75 16.22 -18.32
CA TYR A 483 -48.17 15.05 -18.99
C TYR A 483 -47.33 14.14 -18.06
N MET A 484 -47.01 14.58 -16.84
CA MET A 484 -46.07 13.92 -15.92
C MET A 484 -46.60 13.68 -14.51
N SER A 485 -47.88 13.91 -14.20
CA SER A 485 -48.43 13.77 -12.83
C SER A 485 -48.12 12.39 -12.20
N ASN A 486 -48.21 11.34 -13.01
CA ASN A 486 -47.92 9.96 -12.61
C ASN A 486 -46.42 9.63 -12.47
N VAL A 487 -45.54 10.36 -13.16
CA VAL A 487 -44.10 10.08 -13.24
C VAL A 487 -43.30 10.99 -12.30
N GLY A 488 -43.71 12.24 -12.12
CA GLY A 488 -43.15 13.20 -11.17
C GLY A 488 -43.60 12.90 -9.74
N VAL A 489 -44.40 13.78 -9.15
CA VAL A 489 -44.89 13.65 -7.76
C VAL A 489 -45.53 12.29 -7.45
N GLY A 490 -46.21 11.68 -8.43
CA GLY A 490 -46.82 10.37 -8.29
C GLY A 490 -45.82 9.25 -7.95
N SER A 491 -44.58 9.30 -8.44
CA SER A 491 -43.56 8.29 -8.15
C SER A 491 -43.07 8.38 -6.70
N ILE A 492 -42.78 9.59 -6.23
CA ILE A 492 -42.36 9.88 -4.85
C ILE A 492 -43.48 9.49 -3.89
N LEU A 493 -44.69 10.01 -4.12
CA LEU A 493 -45.80 9.77 -3.22
C LEU A 493 -46.26 8.31 -3.23
N ARG A 494 -46.16 7.57 -4.34
CA ARG A 494 -46.44 6.12 -4.36
C ARG A 494 -45.41 5.33 -3.56
N SER A 495 -44.12 5.71 -3.62
CA SER A 495 -43.07 5.11 -2.81
C SER A 495 -43.32 5.34 -1.31
N LEU A 496 -43.76 6.56 -0.95
CA LEU A 496 -44.13 6.91 0.41
C LEU A 496 -45.45 6.23 0.86
N ALA A 497 -46.47 6.19 0.02
CA ALA A 497 -47.79 5.67 0.39
C ALA A 497 -47.85 4.13 0.46
N SER A 498 -46.84 3.43 -0.08
CA SER A 498 -46.82 1.97 -0.14
C SER A 498 -46.14 1.30 1.05
N ASN A 499 -45.30 2.01 1.81
CA ASN A 499 -44.47 1.49 2.90
C ASN A 499 -44.70 2.27 4.20
N GLU A 500 -44.24 1.72 5.34
CA GLU A 500 -44.13 2.51 6.58
C GLU A 500 -43.20 3.70 6.36
N THR A 501 -43.73 4.91 6.52
CA THR A 501 -43.02 6.16 6.29
C THR A 501 -42.60 6.75 7.62
N THR A 502 -41.34 7.16 7.66
CA THR A 502 -40.76 7.88 8.79
C THR A 502 -39.99 9.08 8.24
N HIS A 503 -39.72 10.07 9.09
CA HIS A 503 -38.85 11.19 8.75
C HIS A 503 -37.51 10.74 8.11
N LYS A 504 -36.94 9.62 8.58
CA LYS A 504 -35.71 9.04 8.03
C LYS A 504 -35.91 8.50 6.61
N THR A 505 -37.05 7.88 6.31
CA THR A 505 -37.39 7.41 4.96
C THR A 505 -37.51 8.60 4.01
N VAL A 506 -38.17 9.67 4.43
CA VAL A 506 -38.31 10.90 3.65
C VAL A 506 -36.93 11.51 3.36
N THR A 507 -36.10 11.66 4.40
CA THR A 507 -34.73 12.18 4.26
C THR A 507 -33.91 11.37 3.26
N LYS A 508 -33.98 10.04 3.32
CA LYS A 508 -33.28 9.16 2.35
C LYS A 508 -33.72 9.37 0.90
N ILE A 509 -35.00 9.63 0.65
CA ILE A 509 -35.48 9.91 -0.71
C ILE A 509 -34.87 11.22 -1.22
N PHE A 510 -34.88 12.26 -0.39
CA PHE A 510 -34.26 13.55 -0.73
C PHE A 510 -32.73 13.43 -0.88
N ASP A 511 -32.06 12.61 -0.08
CA ASP A 511 -30.63 12.25 -0.24
C ASP A 511 -30.37 11.58 -1.58
N SER A 512 -31.18 10.59 -1.96
CA SER A 512 -31.04 9.88 -3.22
C SER A 512 -31.24 10.81 -4.43
N ILE A 513 -32.24 11.70 -4.39
CA ILE A 513 -32.48 12.71 -5.44
C ILE A 513 -31.30 13.67 -5.53
N ALA A 514 -30.83 14.17 -4.38
CA ALA A 514 -29.70 15.10 -4.31
C ALA A 514 -28.41 14.46 -4.84
N ASN A 515 -28.15 13.19 -4.54
CA ASN A 515 -27.01 12.42 -5.05
C ASN A 515 -27.09 12.23 -6.57
N ALA A 516 -28.25 11.81 -7.09
CA ALA A 516 -28.47 11.60 -8.51
C ALA A 516 -28.28 12.90 -9.32
N MET A 517 -28.87 14.00 -8.86
CA MET A 517 -28.68 15.32 -9.48
C MET A 517 -27.24 15.82 -9.38
N THR A 518 -26.55 15.58 -8.24
CA THR A 518 -25.12 15.89 -8.11
C THR A 518 -24.29 15.14 -9.14
N ASN A 519 -24.59 13.86 -9.38
CA ASN A 519 -23.89 13.10 -10.42
C ASN A 519 -24.14 13.67 -11.81
N ARG A 520 -25.39 14.02 -12.14
CA ARG A 520 -25.73 14.71 -13.40
C ARG A 520 -24.96 16.02 -13.57
N PHE A 521 -24.81 16.80 -12.50
CA PHE A 521 -23.99 18.01 -12.55
C PHE A 521 -22.54 17.68 -12.90
N ARG A 522 -21.96 16.61 -12.35
CA ARG A 522 -20.57 16.22 -12.58
C ARG A 522 -20.27 15.82 -14.02
N PHE A 523 -21.10 14.95 -14.63
CA PHE A 523 -20.76 14.34 -15.93
C PHE A 523 -21.54 14.89 -17.13
N GLN A 524 -22.71 15.51 -16.92
CA GLN A 524 -23.59 15.93 -18.01
C GLN A 524 -23.61 17.45 -18.20
N TYR A 525 -23.69 18.22 -17.11
CA TYR A 525 -23.88 19.67 -17.17
C TYR A 525 -22.64 20.49 -16.77
N GLY A 526 -21.74 19.91 -15.99
CA GLY A 526 -20.57 20.60 -15.44
C GLY A 526 -19.56 21.04 -16.50
N SER A 527 -18.96 22.20 -16.27
CA SER A 527 -17.92 22.81 -17.09
C SER A 527 -16.84 23.47 -16.21
N THR A 528 -15.76 23.87 -16.86
CA THR A 528 -14.52 24.41 -16.27
C THR A 528 -14.48 25.94 -16.36
N ALA A 529 -15.30 26.53 -17.24
CA ALA A 529 -15.34 27.96 -17.52
C ALA A 529 -16.79 28.48 -17.63
N PRO A 530 -17.03 29.78 -17.31
CA PRO A 530 -18.30 30.44 -17.59
C PRO A 530 -18.60 30.43 -19.10
N ALA A 531 -19.85 30.22 -19.49
CA ALA A 531 -20.27 30.22 -20.90
C ALA A 531 -19.96 31.57 -21.57
N GLY A 532 -19.20 31.58 -22.67
CA GLY A 532 -18.89 32.78 -23.45
C GLY A 532 -17.45 32.94 -23.94
N THR A 533 -16.51 32.07 -23.54
CA THR A 533 -15.21 31.95 -24.23
C THR A 533 -15.39 31.08 -25.48
N THR A 534 -14.83 31.48 -26.62
CA THR A 534 -14.90 30.81 -27.95
C THR A 534 -14.31 29.39 -28.02
N ALA A 535 -14.09 28.74 -26.87
CA ALA A 535 -13.70 27.34 -26.79
C ALA A 535 -14.98 26.50 -26.71
N GLU A 536 -15.05 25.44 -27.52
CA GLU A 536 -16.11 24.44 -27.43
C GLU A 536 -16.31 24.00 -25.96
N PRO A 537 -17.55 23.77 -25.50
CA PRO A 537 -17.80 23.35 -24.12
C PRO A 537 -17.14 21.99 -23.88
N SER A 538 -15.93 22.01 -23.29
CA SER A 538 -15.30 20.80 -22.78
C SER A 538 -16.16 20.31 -21.62
N VAL A 539 -16.95 19.27 -21.89
CA VAL A 539 -17.85 18.62 -20.96
C VAL A 539 -17.02 18.03 -19.81
N SER A 540 -17.30 18.50 -18.59
CA SER A 540 -16.73 18.04 -17.30
C SER A 540 -15.21 18.05 -17.17
N ASP A 541 -14.70 18.73 -16.15
CA ASP A 541 -13.30 18.55 -15.76
C ASP A 541 -13.11 17.17 -15.11
N LEU A 542 -11.94 16.59 -15.33
CA LEU A 542 -11.60 15.26 -14.85
C LEU A 542 -10.56 15.37 -13.73
N VAL A 543 -10.92 14.93 -12.53
CA VAL A 543 -9.94 14.66 -11.46
C VAL A 543 -9.05 13.54 -11.97
N GLN A 544 -7.79 13.85 -12.16
CA GLN A 544 -6.81 12.88 -12.61
C GLN A 544 -6.35 12.04 -11.41
N GLY A 545 -6.22 10.74 -11.61
CA GLY A 545 -5.83 9.77 -10.59
C GLY A 545 -4.77 8.80 -11.09
N LYS A 546 -4.21 8.03 -10.17
CA LYS A 546 -3.24 6.96 -10.46
C LYS A 546 -3.98 5.64 -10.57
N ALA A 547 -3.73 4.90 -11.65
CA ALA A 547 -4.18 3.53 -11.80
C ALA A 547 -3.14 2.59 -11.16
N TRP A 548 -3.57 1.66 -10.32
CA TRP A 548 -2.70 0.71 -9.65
C TRP A 548 -2.73 -0.63 -10.38
N GLU A 549 -1.55 -1.13 -10.70
CA GLU A 549 -1.36 -2.42 -11.36
C GLU A 549 -0.77 -3.42 -10.36
N THR A 550 -1.35 -4.62 -10.32
CA THR A 550 -0.81 -5.72 -9.51
C THR A 550 0.36 -6.35 -10.26
N LYS A 551 1.56 -6.24 -9.70
CA LYS A 551 2.77 -6.89 -10.23
C LYS A 551 3.30 -7.93 -9.26
N VAL A 552 4.19 -8.75 -9.78
CA VAL A 552 4.92 -9.76 -9.04
C VAL A 552 6.21 -9.12 -8.53
N CYS A 553 6.33 -8.93 -7.21
CA CYS A 553 7.51 -8.36 -6.57
C CYS A 553 8.35 -9.43 -5.85
N VAL A 554 9.64 -9.12 -5.70
CA VAL A 554 10.55 -9.91 -4.86
C VAL A 554 10.27 -9.58 -3.40
N SER A 555 10.14 -10.62 -2.58
CA SER A 555 9.96 -10.54 -1.13
C SER A 555 11.14 -11.23 -0.45
N MET A 556 11.90 -10.48 0.32
CA MET A 556 13.04 -11.02 1.07
C MET A 556 12.54 -11.72 2.34
N ARG A 557 12.79 -13.03 2.44
CA ARG A 557 12.52 -13.84 3.64
C ARG A 557 13.79 -14.03 4.44
N THR A 558 14.00 -13.18 5.44
CA THR A 558 15.25 -13.12 6.21
C THR A 558 15.55 -14.39 7.00
N GLU A 559 14.52 -15.17 7.34
CA GLU A 559 14.65 -16.40 8.14
C GLU A 559 15.56 -17.42 7.45
N TRP A 560 15.46 -17.52 6.12
CA TRP A 560 16.25 -18.46 5.34
C TRP A 560 17.70 -18.03 5.15
N LEU A 561 18.02 -16.75 5.36
CA LEU A 561 19.37 -16.20 5.22
C LEU A 561 20.22 -16.39 6.48
N LEU A 562 19.61 -16.75 7.61
CA LEU A 562 20.30 -17.01 8.87
C LEU A 562 21.30 -18.17 8.78
N LEU A 563 20.97 -19.24 8.06
CA LEU A 563 21.85 -20.40 7.91
C LEU A 563 23.15 -20.06 7.17
N PRO A 564 23.15 -19.48 5.96
CA PRO A 564 24.40 -19.14 5.26
C PRO A 564 25.21 -18.04 5.97
N ILE A 565 24.55 -17.07 6.64
CA ILE A 565 25.26 -16.11 7.51
C ILE A 565 25.90 -16.83 8.70
N GLY A 566 25.16 -17.73 9.37
CA GLY A 566 25.68 -18.50 10.49
C GLY A 566 26.87 -19.37 10.10
N LEU A 567 26.79 -20.09 8.97
CA LEU A 567 27.88 -20.94 8.48
C LEU A 567 29.13 -20.16 8.08
N THR A 568 28.97 -18.99 7.46
CA THR A 568 30.11 -18.10 7.15
C THR A 568 30.75 -17.56 8.42
N PHE A 569 29.95 -17.14 9.39
CA PHE A 569 30.43 -16.65 10.68
C PHE A 569 31.16 -17.72 11.50
N VAL A 570 30.58 -18.92 11.60
CA VAL A 570 31.23 -20.05 12.29
C VAL A 570 32.54 -20.44 11.59
N THR A 571 32.55 -20.50 10.26
CA THR A 571 33.79 -20.77 9.49
C THR A 571 34.86 -19.70 9.73
N PHE A 572 34.47 -18.42 9.78
CA PHE A 572 35.37 -17.31 10.11
C PHE A 572 35.98 -17.48 11.51
N ILE A 573 35.16 -17.80 12.52
CA ILE A 573 35.63 -18.05 13.89
C ILE A 573 36.58 -19.25 13.92
N LEU A 574 36.23 -20.37 13.28
CA LEU A 574 37.07 -21.57 13.25
C LEU A 574 38.41 -21.29 12.57
N SER A 575 38.42 -20.53 11.47
CA SER A 575 39.64 -20.12 10.78
C SER A 575 40.51 -19.23 11.69
N MET A 576 39.93 -18.20 12.31
CA MET A 576 40.65 -17.32 13.23
C MET A 576 41.21 -18.07 14.44
N TRP A 577 40.41 -18.94 15.05
CA TRP A 577 40.83 -19.81 16.15
C TRP A 577 42.02 -20.68 15.74
N THR A 578 41.95 -21.31 14.58
CA THR A 578 43.02 -22.18 14.06
C THR A 578 44.29 -21.37 13.80
N ILE A 579 44.19 -20.17 13.21
CA ILE A 579 45.34 -19.29 12.97
C ILE A 579 45.96 -18.82 14.29
N ILE A 580 45.15 -18.39 15.27
CA ILE A 580 45.63 -17.94 16.58
C ILE A 580 46.29 -19.09 17.34
N THR A 581 45.69 -20.27 17.34
CA THR A 581 46.24 -21.45 18.04
C THR A 581 47.59 -21.87 17.45
N ASN A 582 47.68 -21.89 16.11
CA ASN A 582 48.95 -22.15 15.42
C ASN A 582 49.99 -21.05 15.69
N TRP A 583 49.56 -19.80 15.86
CA TRP A 583 50.46 -18.70 16.21
C TRP A 583 50.99 -18.79 17.65
N GLN A 584 50.12 -19.17 18.60
CA GLN A 584 50.52 -19.40 20.00
C GLN A 584 51.50 -20.57 20.11
N HIS A 585 51.25 -21.68 19.41
CA HIS A 585 52.08 -22.90 19.46
C HIS A 585 53.17 -22.94 18.38
N ARG A 586 53.56 -21.77 17.83
CA ARG A 586 54.49 -21.67 16.68
C ARG A 586 55.87 -22.31 16.89
N HIS A 587 56.25 -22.58 18.14
CA HIS A 587 57.52 -23.22 18.49
C HIS A 587 57.40 -24.72 18.78
N SER A 588 56.17 -25.23 18.98
CA SER A 588 55.91 -26.61 19.42
C SER A 588 55.20 -27.46 18.37
N ILE A 589 54.38 -26.86 17.48
CA ILE A 589 53.61 -27.59 16.46
C ILE A 589 53.82 -26.91 15.11
N PRO A 590 54.39 -27.60 14.09
CA PRO A 590 54.55 -27.02 12.77
C PRO A 590 53.22 -27.03 11.99
N ILE A 591 53.08 -26.09 11.05
CA ILE A 591 51.91 -26.00 10.16
C ILE A 591 52.11 -26.94 8.98
N TRP A 592 51.38 -28.06 8.99
CA TRP A 592 51.53 -29.12 7.99
C TRP A 592 50.32 -29.27 7.07
N LYS A 593 49.12 -28.85 7.51
CA LYS A 593 47.87 -28.94 6.75
C LYS A 593 47.71 -30.34 6.11
N GLU A 594 47.53 -30.42 4.79
CA GLU A 594 47.39 -31.67 4.04
C GLU A 594 48.71 -32.43 3.78
N SER A 595 49.86 -31.85 4.13
CA SER A 595 51.16 -32.44 3.80
C SER A 595 51.41 -33.77 4.51
N ILE A 596 51.84 -34.78 3.77
CA ILE A 596 52.30 -36.07 4.31
C ILE A 596 53.73 -36.03 4.86
N LEU A 597 54.47 -34.96 4.61
CA LEU A 597 55.88 -34.80 4.99
C LEU A 597 56.19 -35.07 6.46
N PRO A 598 55.32 -34.77 7.46
CA PRO A 598 55.60 -35.11 8.86
C PRO A 598 55.84 -36.60 9.08
N LEU A 599 55.10 -37.45 8.36
CA LEU A 599 55.22 -38.91 8.48
C LEU A 599 56.56 -39.40 7.91
N LEU A 600 57.09 -38.71 6.90
CA LEU A 600 58.37 -39.03 6.28
C LEU A 600 59.54 -38.51 7.13
N PHE A 601 59.44 -37.30 7.68
CA PHE A 601 60.51 -36.70 8.48
C PHE A 601 60.60 -37.27 9.89
N TYR A 602 59.47 -37.56 10.53
CA TYR A 602 59.40 -38.05 11.91
C TYR A 602 59.06 -39.54 11.99
N GLY A 603 59.13 -40.27 10.87
CA GLY A 603 58.74 -41.68 10.79
C GLY A 603 59.50 -42.60 11.76
N GLN A 604 60.73 -42.24 12.14
CA GLN A 604 61.53 -42.99 13.12
C GLN A 604 61.12 -42.73 14.58
N ASP A 605 60.47 -41.60 14.86
CA ASP A 605 59.97 -41.23 16.19
C ASP A 605 58.51 -41.71 16.43
N ILE A 606 57.90 -42.34 15.42
CA ILE A 606 56.60 -43.03 15.53
C ILE A 606 56.85 -44.39 16.18
N ALA A 607 57.03 -44.41 17.51
CA ALA A 607 57.20 -45.65 18.25
C ALA A 607 55.82 -46.32 18.50
N PRO A 608 55.51 -47.49 17.89
CA PRO A 608 54.36 -48.27 18.32
C PRO A 608 54.59 -48.76 19.74
N ARG A 609 53.65 -48.47 20.65
CA ARG A 609 53.78 -48.87 22.07
C ARG A 609 53.88 -50.38 22.27
N ASP A 610 53.34 -51.16 21.32
CA ASP A 610 53.39 -52.61 21.27
C ASP A 610 53.97 -53.09 19.92
N ALA A 611 55.24 -53.50 19.90
CA ALA A 611 55.89 -54.05 18.70
C ALA A 611 55.16 -55.29 18.12
N LYS A 612 54.35 -55.97 18.95
CA LYS A 612 53.50 -57.10 18.54
C LYS A 612 52.28 -56.71 17.69
N ALA A 613 51.96 -55.42 17.58
CA ALA A 613 50.82 -54.93 16.79
C ALA A 613 51.16 -54.66 15.32
N LEU A 614 52.44 -54.73 14.93
CA LEU A 614 52.86 -54.58 13.54
C LEU A 614 52.51 -55.84 12.74
N PRO A 615 51.91 -55.70 11.54
CA PRO A 615 51.56 -56.85 10.68
C PRO A 615 52.78 -57.65 10.20
N ILE A 616 53.95 -57.00 10.14
CA ILE A 616 55.21 -57.60 9.70
C ILE A 616 56.11 -57.68 10.93
N GLN A 617 56.36 -58.89 11.41
CA GLN A 617 57.45 -59.15 12.35
C GLN A 617 58.67 -59.58 11.54
N PRO A 618 59.86 -58.99 11.76
CA PRO A 618 61.09 -59.55 11.18
C PRO A 618 61.27 -60.97 11.73
N SER A 619 61.22 -61.95 10.83
CA SER A 619 61.40 -63.36 11.18
C SER A 619 62.89 -63.63 11.42
N ASP A 620 63.31 -63.65 12.68
CA ASP A 620 64.57 -64.28 13.08
C ASP A 620 64.44 -65.80 12.97
N LYS A 621 64.57 -66.32 11.74
CA LYS A 621 64.95 -67.71 11.46
C LYS A 621 65.14 -67.92 9.96
N ASP A 622 66.41 -68.07 9.56
CA ASP A 622 66.80 -68.83 8.38
C ASP A 622 66.35 -70.29 8.58
N THR A 623 65.19 -70.64 8.03
CA THR A 623 64.88 -72.02 7.66
C THR A 623 64.06 -71.98 6.39
N GLY A 624 64.63 -72.53 5.32
CA GLY A 624 64.01 -72.58 3.99
C GLY A 624 62.64 -73.26 4.00
N GLY A 625 61.72 -72.64 3.25
CA GLY A 625 60.39 -73.15 2.96
C GLY A 625 59.51 -72.00 2.45
N ASP A 626 59.00 -72.13 1.23
CA ASP A 626 58.05 -71.21 0.57
C ASP A 626 56.96 -70.72 1.53
N GLN A 627 57.09 -69.50 2.04
CA GLN A 627 55.96 -68.66 2.38
C GLN A 627 55.95 -67.49 1.41
N VAL A 628 55.12 -67.62 0.39
CA VAL A 628 54.71 -66.46 -0.42
C VAL A 628 53.91 -65.55 0.53
N GLU A 629 54.55 -64.49 1.01
CA GLU A 629 53.88 -63.37 1.66
C GLU A 629 52.78 -62.86 0.72
N GLY A 630 51.54 -63.19 1.03
CA GLY A 630 50.39 -62.66 0.31
C GLY A 630 50.37 -61.14 0.45
N LEU A 631 50.16 -60.43 -0.68
CA LEU A 631 49.88 -59.00 -0.71
C LEU A 631 48.76 -58.69 0.31
N MET A 632 49.09 -57.98 1.39
CA MET A 632 48.08 -57.58 2.38
C MET A 632 47.04 -56.68 1.71
N GLU A 633 45.77 -57.07 1.77
CA GLU A 633 44.69 -56.22 1.31
C GLU A 633 44.60 -54.95 2.15
N ALA A 634 44.25 -53.83 1.53
CA ALA A 634 44.11 -52.53 2.21
C ALA A 634 43.12 -52.59 3.40
N SER A 635 42.12 -53.48 3.35
CA SER A 635 41.17 -53.75 4.44
C SER A 635 41.86 -54.30 5.69
N THR A 636 42.84 -55.21 5.51
CA THR A 636 43.61 -55.83 6.59
C THR A 636 44.58 -54.84 7.23
N MET A 637 45.22 -53.99 6.42
CA MET A 637 46.04 -52.88 6.91
C MET A 637 45.22 -51.86 7.70
N ALA A 638 44.01 -51.53 7.23
CA ALA A 638 43.09 -50.65 7.96
C ALA A 638 42.66 -51.25 9.31
N ALA A 639 42.41 -52.56 9.37
CA ALA A 639 42.08 -53.24 10.62
C ALA A 639 43.25 -53.29 11.61
N ALA A 640 44.48 -53.52 11.13
CA ALA A 640 45.70 -53.47 11.93
C ALA A 640 45.98 -52.06 12.49
N SER A 641 45.77 -51.01 11.67
CA SER A 641 46.00 -49.62 12.08
C SER A 641 45.16 -49.16 13.27
N ARG A 642 44.03 -49.82 13.57
CA ARG A 642 43.20 -49.54 14.75
C ARG A 642 43.84 -49.97 16.07
N LYS A 643 44.79 -50.91 16.02
CA LYS A 643 45.49 -51.45 17.19
C LYS A 643 46.83 -50.76 17.44
N ILE A 644 47.35 -50.04 16.46
CA ILE A 644 48.62 -49.31 16.57
C ILE A 644 48.33 -47.94 17.17
N MET A 645 48.81 -47.72 18.40
CA MET A 645 48.70 -46.44 19.10
C MET A 645 49.94 -45.58 18.87
N VAL A 646 49.75 -44.36 18.40
CA VAL A 646 50.81 -43.41 18.02
C VAL A 646 50.60 -42.07 18.74
N SER A 647 51.69 -41.41 19.10
CA SER A 647 51.74 -40.00 19.52
C SER A 647 52.90 -39.32 18.79
N PHE A 648 52.72 -38.10 18.31
CA PHE A 648 53.79 -37.35 17.66
C PHE A 648 54.40 -36.37 18.65
N ARG A 649 55.71 -36.47 18.87
CA ARG A 649 56.47 -35.52 19.68
C ARG A 649 57.25 -34.61 18.73
N PHE A 650 56.85 -33.35 18.66
CA PHE A 650 57.47 -32.36 17.78
C PHE A 650 58.59 -31.55 18.48
N ASP A 651 58.87 -31.82 19.76
CA ASP A 651 59.91 -31.14 20.55
C ASP A 651 61.32 -31.63 20.21
N GLY A 652 62.21 -30.70 19.90
CA GLY A 652 63.64 -30.94 19.69
C GLY A 652 64.48 -30.96 20.97
N GLU A 653 64.03 -31.62 22.03
CA GLU A 653 64.84 -31.80 23.24
C GLU A 653 65.48 -33.19 23.23
N LYS A 654 66.72 -33.25 22.74
CA LYS A 654 67.58 -34.43 22.89
C LYS A 654 67.77 -34.70 24.39
N THR A 655 67.13 -35.73 24.91
CA THR A 655 67.48 -36.29 26.22
C THR A 655 68.85 -36.97 26.08
N HIS A 656 69.89 -36.31 26.59
CA HIS A 656 71.14 -36.96 26.96
C HIS A 656 70.81 -37.91 28.12
N ASP A 657 70.56 -39.18 27.82
CA ASP A 657 70.70 -40.25 28.81
C ASP A 657 72.13 -40.79 28.66
N THR A 658 72.98 -40.40 29.60
CA THR A 658 74.30 -41.00 29.80
C THR A 658 74.13 -42.30 30.55
N ASP A 659 74.47 -43.42 29.93
CA ASP A 659 75.28 -44.46 30.57
C ASP A 659 75.95 -45.38 29.53
N ASP A 660 77.15 -45.82 29.88
CA ASP A 660 78.23 -46.34 29.05
C ASP A 660 77.98 -47.71 28.37
N GLN A 661 78.50 -47.90 27.16
CA GLN A 661 79.69 -48.75 26.88
C GLN A 661 79.93 -49.00 25.37
N VAL A 662 81.07 -48.47 24.88
CA VAL A 662 82.09 -49.09 24.01
C VAL A 662 81.64 -50.09 22.92
N MET A 663 81.80 -49.74 21.64
CA MET A 663 82.97 -50.15 20.84
C MET A 663 83.03 -49.47 19.46
N SER A 664 84.24 -49.00 19.16
CA SER A 664 84.73 -48.25 18.01
C SER A 664 84.68 -49.00 16.67
N SER A 665 84.41 -48.29 15.57
CA SER A 665 85.34 -48.26 14.42
C SER A 665 85.09 -47.05 13.51
N THR A 666 86.02 -46.11 13.61
CA THR A 666 86.31 -45.01 12.69
C THR A 666 86.82 -45.50 11.33
N VAL A 667 86.38 -44.87 10.24
CA VAL A 667 87.24 -44.49 9.11
C VAL A 667 86.84 -43.09 8.64
N SER A 668 87.67 -42.11 9.00
CA SER A 668 87.73 -40.75 8.45
C SER A 668 88.54 -40.74 7.16
N LEU A 669 88.33 -39.76 6.27
CA LEU A 669 89.39 -38.89 5.71
C LEU A 669 88.81 -37.77 4.81
N LEU A 670 89.09 -36.52 5.25
CA LEU A 670 89.40 -35.26 4.52
C LEU A 670 88.28 -34.59 3.70
N ASP A 671 87.70 -33.45 4.10
CA ASP A 671 88.23 -32.09 4.36
C ASP A 671 88.55 -31.29 3.09
N GLN A 672 87.68 -30.35 2.70
CA GLN A 672 88.00 -28.91 2.66
C GLN A 672 86.86 -28.05 2.10
N ASP A 673 86.49 -27.07 2.91
CA ASP A 673 85.63 -25.92 2.63
C ASP A 673 86.18 -24.99 1.53
N SER A 674 85.29 -24.48 0.68
CA SER A 674 85.14 -23.03 0.43
C SER A 674 84.02 -22.73 -0.59
N THR A 675 83.05 -21.97 -0.12
CA THR A 675 81.94 -21.32 -0.86
C THR A 675 82.37 -19.92 -1.35
N PRO A 676 81.51 -19.08 -1.97
CA PRO A 676 80.47 -19.33 -3.00
C PRO A 676 80.56 -18.34 -4.19
N LEU A 677 79.88 -18.65 -5.30
CA LEU A 677 79.68 -17.74 -6.43
C LEU A 677 78.32 -17.03 -6.42
N ARG A 678 78.38 -15.78 -6.87
CA ARG A 678 77.37 -14.74 -6.97
C ARG A 678 76.70 -14.75 -8.36
N ARG A 679 75.37 -14.86 -8.35
CA ARG A 679 74.33 -14.13 -9.13
C ARG A 679 74.72 -13.44 -10.46
N GLN A 680 74.03 -13.78 -11.54
CA GLN A 680 73.42 -12.86 -12.53
C GLN A 680 72.45 -13.65 -13.45
N ASP A 681 71.15 -13.31 -13.45
CA ASP A 681 70.43 -12.52 -14.48
C ASP A 681 70.28 -13.29 -15.81
N SER A 682 69.14 -13.41 -16.49
CA SER A 682 67.86 -12.71 -16.42
C SER A 682 66.86 -13.35 -17.41
N ARG A 683 65.58 -12.97 -17.25
CA ARG A 683 64.53 -12.79 -18.28
C ARG A 683 63.68 -13.97 -18.80
N VAL A 684 62.37 -13.76 -18.56
CA VAL A 684 61.25 -13.74 -19.53
C VAL A 684 60.42 -15.04 -19.70
N SER A 685 59.25 -14.96 -19.06
CA SER A 685 57.90 -15.14 -19.64
C SER A 685 57.31 -16.53 -19.88
N SER A 686 56.04 -16.57 -19.45
CA SER A 686 54.87 -17.26 -20.00
C SER A 686 54.57 -18.70 -19.58
N MET A 687 53.26 -18.88 -19.38
CA MET A 687 52.47 -20.11 -19.55
C MET A 687 52.62 -21.17 -18.47
N VAL A 688 51.61 -21.95 -18.09
CA VAL A 688 50.14 -22.03 -18.23
C VAL A 688 49.84 -23.36 -17.53
N GLU A 689 48.74 -23.46 -16.76
CA GLU A 689 48.05 -24.71 -16.34
C GLU A 689 48.89 -25.76 -15.55
N PHE A 690 48.38 -26.48 -14.55
CA PHE A 690 47.05 -27.01 -14.25
C PHE A 690 46.76 -26.90 -12.75
#